data_AF-A0A7X7UZ93-F1
#
_entry.id   AF-A0A7X7UZ93-F1
#
_cell.length_a   1.000
_cell.length_b   1.000
_cell.length_c   1.000
_cell.angle_alpha   90.00
_cell.angle_beta   90.00
_cell.angle_gamma   90.00
#
_symmetry.space_group_name_H-M   'P 1'
#
loop_
_entity.id
_entity.type
_entity.pdbx_description
1 polymer ?
#
loop_
_entity_poly.entity_id
_entity_poly.type
_entity_poly.pdbx_seq_one_letter_code
_entity_poly.pdbx_strand_id
1 'polypeptide(L)'
;MKAVFLTIILGIVMNIYAQLPPIIDRELFFGDPEISGAQISPDGKYISFLKPLNNVRNIWVKERNQKFEEAKPLTADDKRPITGYFWSRDSRYILYVQDKGGDENYRVYAIDPTQKGDPVPPALDLTPMNNVRAMIIDVPHNKPNEIIIGLNDRNPELHDVYNINLTTGERKLIRQNDENIAGWITDLEGKLRLGIRMLPDGGSEILSLDNDKTEQIFSVSSEEEAYPIRFMPDGKKFYMVSNKGNADKTELLLFDLSTGKTEFIEKDPLDEVDFGNVLFSEITNEILATTYEGDRLRIYPKNKEVEKDLNVLREKLPEGEISIRSETADERVWLVSVSRDVDPGSVYIYDRNLKEAELLYKSRPNLPTEHLANMKAVRYEARDGLVIPAYLTLPKGIEHKNLPVVMFIHGGPWARDFWGYNSYAQFLANRGYAVLQPNFRGSTGYGKKFLNSGNKTWGRGAMQHDITDGVNWLIKEGIADPKRISIAGGSYGGYATLAGLAFTPDLYACGFSIVGPSSILTLLNSIPPYWAPVKKMFDIRVGDMNDLKEKEMLKFQSPLYYANQIKAPLYVVQGANDPRVKKAESDQIVIALREHKLPVEYMVASDEGHGFAGVENRLAMTVAMEQFLAKHLKGRVQVEVREAIAKKLNEITVDINNVELEKKEEIKDAEYITSFNGGKITPGKKSYLFKISTGGANIEMKMHRDITATEINGKKVFVILDEYTGMMAGKDSLIVDASTLLPIEMKLRKPMAVVNVKFENNKAEGNMSMGPQNMPINVTYEKAFVSEGTGIELAVRSLDLSQGERVEIGQFELRAPKIKLQIAELKGIEKISTGGKDFDVRKITITEKESGNEVNTYWFDNSTGDLIKMETKLPANMGGGLLIMEILP
;
A
#
# COMPACT_ATOMS: atom_id res chain seq x y z
N MET A 1 85.81 26.82 -31.96
CA MET A 1 86.49 25.56 -31.57
C MET A 1 85.45 24.71 -30.85
N LYS A 2 85.06 23.56 -31.43
CA LYS A 2 84.11 22.53 -30.92
C LYS A 2 82.64 22.98 -30.74
N ALA A 3 81.62 22.12 -30.84
CA ALA A 3 81.32 20.94 -31.64
C ALA A 3 79.83 20.64 -31.38
N VAL A 4 79.17 20.13 -32.41
CA VAL A 4 77.89 19.40 -32.48
C VAL A 4 77.53 18.58 -31.23
N PHE A 5 76.29 18.66 -30.71
CA PHE A 5 75.34 17.52 -30.70
C PHE A 5 73.93 17.88 -30.22
N LEU A 6 72.99 17.23 -30.89
CA LEU A 6 71.54 17.21 -30.80
C LEU A 6 71.09 16.58 -29.45
N THR A 7 70.13 17.19 -28.75
CA THR A 7 69.31 16.46 -27.76
C THR A 7 67.84 16.74 -28.03
N ILE A 8 67.18 15.71 -28.54
CA ILE A 8 65.73 15.58 -28.73
C ILE A 8 65.08 15.55 -27.34
N ILE A 9 64.33 16.59 -26.96
CA ILE A 9 63.28 16.47 -25.94
C ILE A 9 62.04 15.95 -26.67
N LEU A 10 61.84 14.65 -26.56
CA LEU A 10 60.59 13.99 -26.94
C LEU A 10 59.54 14.46 -25.92
N GLY A 11 58.73 15.44 -26.28
CA GLY A 11 57.52 15.78 -25.52
C GLY A 11 56.54 14.62 -25.64
N ILE A 12 56.59 13.67 -24.70
CA ILE A 12 55.53 12.68 -24.51
C ILE A 12 54.33 13.47 -23.95
N VAL A 13 53.50 13.96 -24.85
CA VAL A 13 52.11 14.30 -24.53
C VAL A 13 51.42 12.96 -24.28
N MET A 14 51.41 12.52 -23.02
CA MET A 14 50.46 11.49 -22.60
C MET A 14 49.07 12.12 -22.74
N ASN A 15 48.43 11.88 -23.87
CA ASN A 15 46.97 11.89 -23.95
C ASN A 15 46.51 10.81 -22.97
N ILE A 16 46.21 11.21 -21.73
CA ILE A 16 45.45 10.37 -20.80
C ILE A 16 44.07 10.24 -21.43
N TYR A 17 43.88 9.22 -22.25
CA TYR A 17 42.54 8.75 -22.57
C TYR A 17 41.88 8.47 -21.23
N ALA A 18 40.79 9.19 -20.93
CA ALA A 18 39.99 8.91 -19.75
C ALA A 18 39.58 7.43 -19.84
N GLN A 19 40.08 6.63 -18.91
CA GLN A 19 39.73 5.22 -18.78
C GLN A 19 38.51 5.13 -17.86
N LEU A 20 37.58 4.24 -18.19
CA LEU A 20 36.47 3.91 -17.29
C LEU A 20 36.99 3.59 -15.88
N PRO A 21 36.28 4.00 -14.80
CA PRO A 21 36.68 3.67 -13.44
C PRO A 21 36.69 2.15 -13.24
N PRO A 22 37.46 1.63 -12.27
CA PRO A 22 37.38 0.23 -11.87
C PRO A 22 35.93 -0.22 -11.61
N ILE A 23 35.65 -1.49 -11.87
CA ILE A 23 34.37 -2.09 -11.49
C ILE A 23 34.32 -2.12 -9.96
N ILE A 24 33.33 -1.43 -9.40
CA ILE A 24 33.08 -1.44 -7.95
C ILE A 24 32.31 -2.72 -7.61
N ASP A 25 32.69 -3.38 -6.52
CA ASP A 25 32.02 -4.61 -6.06
C ASP A 25 30.53 -4.36 -5.77
N ARG A 26 29.65 -5.29 -6.19
CA ARG A 26 28.19 -5.21 -5.98
C ARG A 26 27.82 -4.97 -4.52
N GLU A 27 28.56 -5.55 -3.57
CA GLU A 27 28.28 -5.42 -2.14
C GLU A 27 28.50 -4.02 -1.60
N LEU A 28 29.41 -3.24 -2.20
CA LEU A 28 29.62 -1.87 -1.76
C LEU A 28 28.39 -1.00 -2.04
N PHE A 29 27.59 -1.35 -3.06
CA PHE A 29 26.30 -0.71 -3.36
C PHE A 29 25.12 -1.31 -2.59
N PHE A 30 25.01 -2.65 -2.57
CA PHE A 30 23.79 -3.37 -2.17
C PHE A 30 23.94 -4.24 -0.92
N GLY A 31 25.16 -4.45 -0.42
CA GLY A 31 25.39 -4.98 0.91
C GLY A 31 24.81 -4.06 1.98
N ASP A 32 24.68 -4.52 3.21
CA ASP A 32 24.25 -3.62 4.28
C ASP A 32 25.32 -2.54 4.57
N PRO A 33 24.90 -1.30 4.90
CA PRO A 33 25.84 -0.29 5.37
C PRO A 33 26.49 -0.74 6.68
N GLU A 34 27.70 -0.24 6.97
CA GLU A 34 28.39 -0.58 8.22
C GLU A 34 27.61 -0.05 9.42
N ILE A 35 27.15 1.19 9.31
CA ILE A 35 26.26 1.86 10.27
C ILE A 35 25.23 2.66 9.46
N SER A 36 23.98 2.68 9.92
CA SER A 36 22.91 3.51 9.34
C SER A 36 21.86 3.86 10.37
N GLY A 37 20.95 4.79 10.04
CA GLY A 37 19.74 5.04 10.83
C GLY A 37 19.99 5.52 12.26
N ALA A 38 21.16 6.07 12.56
CA ALA A 38 21.51 6.46 13.91
C ALA A 38 20.56 7.51 14.49
N GLN A 39 20.27 7.38 15.79
CA GLN A 39 19.48 8.32 16.56
C GLN A 39 20.15 8.62 17.89
N ILE A 40 20.06 9.87 18.34
CA ILE A 40 20.40 10.25 19.71
C ILE A 40 19.18 10.05 20.61
N SER A 41 19.38 9.50 21.81
CA SER A 41 18.30 9.41 22.79
C SER A 41 17.83 10.81 23.19
N PRO A 42 16.53 11.02 23.50
CA PRO A 42 16.02 12.32 23.94
C PRO A 42 16.81 12.93 25.11
N ASP A 43 17.32 12.12 26.04
CA ASP A 43 18.16 12.58 27.16
C ASP A 43 19.64 12.82 26.80
N GLY A 44 20.04 12.55 25.56
CA GLY A 44 21.38 12.78 25.03
C GLY A 44 22.45 11.79 25.47
N LYS A 45 22.09 10.73 26.22
CA LYS A 45 23.06 9.79 26.80
C LYS A 45 23.48 8.68 25.84
N TYR A 46 22.63 8.29 24.91
CA TYR A 46 22.85 7.13 24.05
C TYR A 46 22.80 7.49 22.56
N ILE A 47 23.53 6.73 21.77
CA ILE A 47 23.39 6.67 20.33
C ILE A 47 22.96 5.25 19.99
N SER A 48 21.77 5.10 19.43
CA SER A 48 21.34 3.87 18.78
C SER A 48 21.60 3.96 17.28
N PHE A 49 21.73 2.81 16.62
CA PHE A 49 21.94 2.74 15.17
C PHE A 49 21.64 1.34 14.64
N LEU A 50 21.52 1.21 13.33
CA LEU A 50 21.43 -0.07 12.63
C LEU A 50 22.81 -0.54 12.17
N LYS A 51 23.15 -1.80 12.48
CA LYS A 51 24.40 -2.47 12.05
C LYS A 51 24.15 -3.98 11.86
N PRO A 52 24.80 -4.64 10.89
CA PRO A 52 24.67 -6.09 10.71
C PRO A 52 25.12 -6.88 11.94
N LEU A 53 24.32 -7.86 12.34
CA LEU A 53 24.66 -8.96 13.22
C LEU A 53 24.38 -10.24 12.44
N ASN A 54 25.39 -11.11 12.24
CA ASN A 54 25.27 -12.31 11.40
C ASN A 54 24.68 -12.03 10.00
N ASN A 55 25.15 -10.97 9.33
CA ASN A 55 24.69 -10.50 8.02
C ASN A 55 23.22 -10.01 7.94
N VAL A 56 22.55 -9.83 9.08
CA VAL A 56 21.20 -9.24 9.14
C VAL A 56 21.24 -7.96 9.96
N ARG A 57 20.66 -6.90 9.40
CA ARG A 57 20.65 -5.58 10.03
C ARG A 57 19.80 -5.58 11.29
N ASN A 58 20.44 -5.27 12.40
CA ASN A 58 19.85 -5.25 13.74
C ASN A 58 20.06 -3.87 14.39
N ILE A 59 19.32 -3.61 15.47
CA ILE A 59 19.45 -2.40 16.27
C ILE A 59 20.61 -2.60 17.26
N TRP A 60 21.45 -1.58 17.38
CA TRP A 60 22.56 -1.51 18.33
C TRP A 60 22.47 -0.22 19.14
N VAL A 61 23.13 -0.22 20.29
CA VAL A 61 23.24 0.96 21.15
C VAL A 61 24.62 1.08 21.78
N LYS A 62 25.07 2.32 21.96
CA LYS A 62 26.25 2.69 22.74
C LYS A 62 25.96 3.95 23.55
N GLU A 63 26.73 4.21 24.59
CA GLU A 63 26.75 5.54 25.19
C GLU A 63 27.29 6.57 24.18
N ARG A 64 26.88 7.83 24.32
CA ARG A 64 27.19 8.88 23.35
C ARG A 64 28.68 8.99 23.04
N ASN A 65 29.53 8.90 24.06
CA ASN A 65 30.98 9.08 23.93
C ASN A 65 31.78 7.76 23.78
N GLN A 66 31.10 6.61 23.80
CA GLN A 66 31.74 5.31 23.53
C GLN A 66 32.03 5.15 22.03
N LYS A 67 33.02 4.31 21.71
CA LYS A 67 33.29 3.94 20.31
C LYS A 67 32.25 2.95 19.79
N PHE A 68 32.11 2.84 18.47
CA PHE A 68 31.14 1.93 17.85
C PHE A 68 31.47 0.44 18.07
N GLU A 69 32.74 0.10 18.32
CA GLU A 69 33.19 -1.25 18.66
C GLU A 69 32.75 -1.69 20.06
N GLU A 70 32.42 -0.74 20.94
CA GLU A 70 31.93 -1.00 22.30
C GLU A 70 30.39 -1.12 22.36
N ALA A 71 29.72 -0.89 21.22
CA ALA A 71 28.27 -0.97 21.13
C ALA A 71 27.76 -2.40 21.34
N LYS A 72 26.52 -2.50 21.81
CA LYS A 72 25.84 -3.77 22.09
C LYS A 72 24.62 -3.93 21.17
N PRO A 73 24.36 -5.15 20.67
CA PRO A 73 23.14 -5.41 19.93
C PRO A 73 21.93 -5.36 20.89
N LEU A 74 20.83 -4.82 20.40
CA LEU A 74 19.53 -4.81 21.08
C LEU A 74 18.56 -5.81 20.46
N THR A 75 18.79 -6.18 19.20
CA THR A 75 18.04 -7.22 18.49
C THR A 75 19.00 -8.22 17.86
N ALA A 76 18.49 -9.42 17.60
CA ALA A 76 19.22 -10.50 16.95
C ALA A 76 18.34 -11.26 15.94
N ASP A 77 17.58 -10.51 15.12
CA ASP A 77 16.86 -11.08 13.98
C ASP A 77 17.89 -11.65 12.99
N ASP A 78 17.71 -12.91 12.61
CA ASP A 78 18.61 -13.67 11.74
C ASP A 78 18.03 -13.92 10.35
N LYS A 79 16.84 -13.38 10.06
CA LYS A 79 16.12 -13.60 8.80
C LYS A 79 15.86 -12.31 8.04
N ARG A 80 15.31 -11.29 8.71
CA ARG A 80 14.81 -10.09 8.06
C ARG A 80 15.43 -8.84 8.69
N PRO A 81 16.03 -7.94 7.89
CA PRO A 81 16.63 -6.74 8.45
C PRO A 81 15.57 -5.83 9.06
N ILE A 82 15.86 -5.29 10.23
CA ILE A 82 15.06 -4.21 10.80
C ILE A 82 15.35 -2.93 9.99
N THR A 83 14.29 -2.34 9.47
CA THR A 83 14.40 -1.21 8.52
C THR A 83 14.21 0.16 9.18
N GLY A 84 13.58 0.22 10.35
CA GLY A 84 13.36 1.45 11.10
C GLY A 84 13.02 1.19 12.57
N TYR A 85 13.38 2.15 13.41
CA TYR A 85 13.10 2.17 14.84
C TYR A 85 13.10 3.62 15.34
N PHE A 86 12.68 3.89 16.57
CA PHE A 86 12.85 5.19 17.23
C PHE A 86 12.86 5.07 18.75
N TRP A 87 13.31 6.12 19.45
CA TRP A 87 13.28 6.19 20.91
C TRP A 87 11.91 6.60 21.45
N SER A 88 11.49 6.01 22.58
CA SER A 88 10.43 6.60 23.39
C SER A 88 10.85 7.98 23.90
N ARG A 89 9.88 8.86 24.14
CA ARG A 89 10.12 10.27 24.48
C ARG A 89 10.91 10.46 25.79
N ASP A 90 10.86 9.49 26.71
CA ASP A 90 11.64 9.45 27.96
C ASP A 90 12.99 8.72 27.85
N SER A 91 13.40 8.31 26.66
CA SER A 91 14.63 7.52 26.41
C SER A 91 14.63 6.12 27.03
N ARG A 92 13.50 5.64 27.56
CA ARG A 92 13.44 4.34 28.25
C ARG A 92 13.37 3.15 27.32
N TYR A 93 12.72 3.30 26.17
CA TYR A 93 12.51 2.23 25.21
C TYR A 93 13.00 2.60 23.82
N ILE A 94 13.42 1.59 23.07
CA ILE A 94 13.48 1.63 21.62
C ILE A 94 12.29 0.87 21.06
N LEU A 95 11.57 1.52 20.15
CA LEU A 95 10.39 1.02 19.48
C LEU A 95 10.73 0.71 18.02
N TYR A 96 10.31 -0.44 17.52
CA TYR A 96 10.52 -0.82 16.12
C TYR A 96 9.35 -1.65 15.59
N VAL A 97 9.25 -1.73 14.26
CA VAL A 97 8.29 -2.59 13.60
C VAL A 97 8.99 -3.69 12.81
N GLN A 98 8.37 -4.87 12.78
CA GLN A 98 8.87 -6.00 12.00
C GLN A 98 7.69 -6.81 11.46
N ASP A 99 7.78 -7.23 10.22
CA ASP A 99 6.85 -8.16 9.56
C ASP A 99 7.50 -9.55 9.41
N LYS A 100 6.77 -10.53 8.86
CA LYS A 100 7.31 -11.87 8.67
C LYS A 100 7.44 -12.20 7.18
N GLY A 101 8.67 -12.35 6.71
CA GLY A 101 8.95 -12.77 5.33
C GLY A 101 8.44 -11.80 4.26
N GLY A 102 8.17 -10.54 4.61
CA GLY A 102 7.65 -9.54 3.66
C GLY A 102 6.13 -9.52 3.50
N ASP A 103 5.37 -10.16 4.40
CA ASP A 103 3.90 -10.17 4.36
C ASP A 103 3.26 -8.80 4.72
N GLU A 104 4.07 -7.85 5.21
CA GLU A 104 3.67 -6.53 5.69
C GLU A 104 2.60 -6.52 6.81
N ASN A 105 2.46 -7.63 7.54
CA ASN A 105 1.70 -7.68 8.79
C ASN A 105 2.61 -7.23 9.92
N TYR A 106 2.89 -5.92 9.95
CA TYR A 106 3.82 -5.32 10.90
C TYR A 106 3.33 -5.49 12.34
N ARG A 107 4.24 -5.89 13.21
CA ARG A 107 4.09 -5.87 14.67
C ARG A 107 4.97 -4.80 15.29
N VAL A 108 4.53 -4.23 16.40
CA VAL A 108 5.28 -3.22 17.15
C VAL A 108 5.96 -3.88 18.34
N TYR A 109 7.24 -3.59 18.52
CA TYR A 109 8.05 -4.11 19.61
C TYR A 109 8.65 -2.98 20.43
N ALA A 110 8.82 -3.20 21.74
CA ALA A 110 9.53 -2.32 22.65
C ALA A 110 10.71 -3.04 23.31
N ILE A 111 11.87 -2.37 23.36
CA ILE A 111 13.09 -2.88 24.00
C ILE A 111 13.56 -1.87 25.03
N ASP A 112 13.82 -2.32 26.25
CA ASP A 112 14.55 -1.53 27.25
C ASP A 112 16.07 -1.76 27.04
N PRO A 113 16.82 -0.75 26.55
CA PRO A 113 18.23 -0.92 26.23
C PRO A 113 19.13 -1.06 27.47
N THR A 114 18.59 -0.86 28.67
CA THR A 114 19.33 -1.01 29.93
C THR A 114 19.27 -2.44 30.48
N GLN A 115 18.30 -3.23 30.01
CA GLN A 115 18.16 -4.63 30.41
C GLN A 115 19.28 -5.49 29.83
N LYS A 116 19.60 -6.57 30.54
CA LYS A 116 20.56 -7.59 30.09
C LYS A 116 19.80 -8.77 29.49
N GLY A 117 20.41 -9.41 28.50
CA GLY A 117 19.97 -10.69 27.96
C GLY A 117 21.11 -11.37 27.21
N ASP A 118 20.90 -12.63 26.84
CA ASP A 118 21.88 -13.44 26.11
C ASP A 118 21.20 -14.03 24.85
N PRO A 119 21.55 -13.58 23.62
CA PRO A 119 22.61 -12.60 23.28
C PRO A 119 22.18 -11.12 23.36
N VAL A 120 20.88 -10.83 23.49
CA VAL A 120 20.28 -9.47 23.48
C VAL A 120 19.20 -9.34 24.56
N PRO A 121 18.85 -8.12 25.03
CA PRO A 121 17.72 -7.92 25.94
C PRO A 121 16.40 -8.44 25.36
N PRO A 122 15.41 -8.77 26.20
CA PRO A 122 14.10 -9.17 25.74
C PRO A 122 13.38 -8.00 25.05
N ALA A 123 12.77 -8.28 23.90
CA ALA A 123 11.83 -7.38 23.24
C ALA A 123 10.39 -7.76 23.62
N LEU A 124 9.59 -6.80 24.06
CA LEU A 124 8.17 -6.98 24.29
C LEU A 124 7.42 -6.78 22.97
N ASP A 125 6.78 -7.83 22.46
CA ASP A 125 5.82 -7.73 21.35
C ASP A 125 4.55 -7.05 21.88
N LEU A 126 4.32 -5.80 21.48
CA LEU A 126 3.16 -5.01 21.88
C LEU A 126 1.90 -5.43 21.12
N THR A 127 2.04 -6.18 20.03
CA THR A 127 0.95 -6.57 19.14
C THR A 127 1.08 -8.05 18.74
N PRO A 128 1.04 -9.01 19.69
CA PRO A 128 1.37 -10.41 19.44
C PRO A 128 0.23 -11.18 18.75
N MET A 129 -0.19 -10.71 17.58
CA MET A 129 -1.32 -11.23 16.80
C MET A 129 -0.87 -11.68 15.41
N ASN A 130 -1.48 -12.76 14.91
CA ASN A 130 -1.23 -13.26 13.57
C ASN A 130 -2.22 -12.65 12.59
N ASN A 131 -1.79 -12.40 11.35
CA ASN A 131 -2.63 -11.83 10.27
C ASN A 131 -3.26 -10.47 10.63
N VAL A 132 -2.61 -9.73 11.51
CA VAL A 132 -2.99 -8.37 11.92
C VAL A 132 -1.84 -7.46 11.59
N ARG A 133 -2.16 -6.30 11.04
CA ARG A 133 -1.23 -5.21 10.79
C ARG A 133 -1.42 -4.15 11.86
N ALA A 134 -0.33 -3.78 12.50
CA ALA A 134 -0.27 -2.62 13.36
C ALA A 134 0.18 -1.38 12.56
N MET A 135 -0.42 -0.24 12.88
CA MET A 135 0.00 1.06 12.39
C MET A 135 0.28 1.97 13.58
N ILE A 136 1.46 2.58 13.64
CA ILE A 136 1.75 3.57 14.67
C ILE A 136 1.02 4.86 14.29
N ILE A 137 0.18 5.36 15.19
CA ILE A 137 -0.58 6.61 15.01
C ILE A 137 0.15 7.76 15.69
N ASP A 138 0.55 7.60 16.96
CA ASP A 138 1.23 8.66 17.71
C ASP A 138 2.05 8.12 18.89
N VAL A 139 3.04 8.90 19.32
CA VAL A 139 3.90 8.67 20.50
C VAL A 139 3.84 9.94 21.37
N PRO A 140 2.84 10.06 22.26
CA PRO A 140 2.53 11.31 22.95
C PRO A 140 3.67 11.84 23.83
N HIS A 141 3.94 13.15 23.74
CA HIS A 141 5.01 13.79 24.52
C HIS A 141 4.78 13.75 26.03
N ASN A 142 3.54 14.00 26.46
CA ASN A 142 3.17 14.08 27.87
C ASN A 142 2.95 12.71 28.54
N LYS A 143 2.96 11.62 27.77
CA LYS A 143 2.78 10.24 28.24
C LYS A 143 3.83 9.32 27.60
N PRO A 144 5.10 9.48 27.98
CA PRO A 144 6.22 8.82 27.29
C PRO A 144 6.23 7.28 27.41
N ASN A 145 5.45 6.72 28.32
CA ASN A 145 5.26 5.27 28.50
C ASN A 145 4.03 4.72 27.76
N GLU A 146 3.43 5.51 26.86
CA GLU A 146 2.26 5.14 26.07
C GLU A 146 2.56 5.28 24.56
N ILE A 147 1.93 4.44 23.76
CA ILE A 147 1.91 4.55 22.29
C ILE A 147 0.48 4.36 21.79
N ILE A 148 0.10 5.14 20.78
CA ILE A 148 -1.20 5.03 20.13
C ILE A 148 -1.01 4.31 18.81
N ILE A 149 -1.74 3.22 18.61
CA ILE A 149 -1.66 2.38 17.41
C ILE A 149 -3.04 2.08 16.83
N GLY A 150 -3.07 1.84 15.53
CA GLY A 150 -4.19 1.24 14.82
C GLY A 150 -3.99 -0.27 14.70
N LEU A 151 -5.06 -1.05 14.89
CA LEU A 151 -5.06 -2.51 14.69
C LEU A 151 -6.29 -2.93 13.88
N ASN A 152 -6.08 -3.80 12.89
CA ASN A 152 -7.14 -4.35 12.03
C ASN A 152 -7.56 -5.78 12.44
N ASP A 153 -7.46 -6.10 13.74
CA ASP A 153 -7.77 -7.42 14.30
C ASP A 153 -9.27 -7.73 14.29
N ARG A 154 -10.11 -6.71 14.53
CA ARG A 154 -11.57 -6.84 14.43
C ARG A 154 -12.08 -6.81 12.98
N ASN A 155 -11.52 -5.93 12.16
CA ASN A 155 -11.90 -5.75 10.76
C ASN A 155 -10.63 -5.63 9.90
N PRO A 156 -10.36 -6.56 8.96
CA PRO A 156 -9.13 -6.51 8.16
C PRO A 156 -9.01 -5.27 7.27
N GLU A 157 -10.12 -4.57 7.00
CA GLU A 157 -10.17 -3.34 6.20
C GLU A 157 -9.89 -2.06 7.00
N LEU A 158 -10.13 -2.07 8.31
CA LEU A 158 -10.16 -0.87 9.14
C LEU A 158 -9.38 -1.06 10.43
N HIS A 159 -8.66 -0.03 10.84
CA HIS A 159 -7.88 -0.06 12.07
C HIS A 159 -8.67 0.63 13.20
N ASP A 160 -8.96 -0.13 14.26
CA ASP A 160 -9.42 0.39 15.55
C ASP A 160 -8.22 1.02 16.27
N VAL A 161 -8.47 2.09 17.05
CA VAL A 161 -7.43 2.87 17.74
C VAL A 161 -7.27 2.39 19.17
N TYR A 162 -6.04 2.04 19.54
CA TYR A 162 -5.68 1.58 20.87
C TYR A 162 -4.55 2.41 21.46
N ASN A 163 -4.59 2.59 22.77
CA ASN A 163 -3.46 2.97 23.58
C ASN A 163 -2.77 1.70 24.10
N ILE A 164 -1.44 1.65 24.06
CA ILE A 164 -0.65 0.57 24.65
C ILE A 164 0.36 1.13 25.64
N ASN A 165 0.39 0.54 26.83
CA ASN A 165 1.43 0.81 27.82
C ASN A 165 2.73 0.10 27.42
N LEU A 166 3.82 0.85 27.24
CA LEU A 166 5.10 0.32 26.78
C LEU A 166 5.79 -0.61 27.80
N THR A 167 5.46 -0.49 29.09
CA THR A 167 6.03 -1.33 30.14
C THR A 167 5.30 -2.67 30.29
N THR A 168 3.97 -2.67 30.21
CA THR A 168 3.16 -3.86 30.49
C THR A 168 2.62 -4.55 29.24
N GLY A 169 2.58 -3.86 28.11
CA GLY A 169 1.85 -4.30 26.91
C GLY A 169 0.33 -4.23 27.07
N GLU A 170 -0.18 -3.66 28.16
CA GLU A 170 -1.62 -3.51 28.38
C GLU A 170 -2.21 -2.62 27.29
N ARG A 171 -3.21 -3.17 26.58
CA ARG A 171 -3.90 -2.52 25.47
C ARG A 171 -5.26 -2.02 25.92
N LYS A 172 -5.54 -0.74 25.71
CA LYS A 172 -6.83 -0.09 25.98
C LYS A 172 -7.41 0.49 24.69
N LEU A 173 -8.65 0.12 24.37
CA LEU A 173 -9.37 0.70 23.24
C LEU A 173 -9.61 2.20 23.48
N ILE A 174 -9.20 3.04 22.51
CA ILE A 174 -9.55 4.46 22.45
C ILE A 174 -10.80 4.65 21.60
N ARG A 175 -10.82 4.07 20.39
CA ARG A 175 -11.92 4.22 19.45
C ARG A 175 -12.06 3.00 18.55
N GLN A 176 -13.27 2.45 18.51
CA GLN A 176 -13.65 1.47 17.49
C GLN A 176 -13.95 2.19 16.18
N ASN A 177 -13.40 1.70 15.08
CA ASN A 177 -13.56 2.28 13.75
C ASN A 177 -14.75 1.67 13.02
N ASP A 178 -15.94 2.22 13.28
CA ASP A 178 -17.16 1.87 12.55
C ASP A 178 -17.52 2.91 11.49
N GLU A 179 -16.64 3.89 11.25
CA GLU A 179 -16.93 5.09 10.46
C GLU A 179 -16.12 5.16 9.16
N ASN A 180 -15.41 4.07 8.83
CA ASN A 180 -14.54 3.97 7.65
C ASN A 180 -13.42 5.03 7.64
N ILE A 181 -12.86 5.35 8.81
CA ILE A 181 -11.76 6.31 8.94
C ILE A 181 -10.45 5.61 8.54
N ALA A 182 -9.73 6.21 7.60
CA ALA A 182 -8.49 5.68 7.02
C ALA A 182 -7.22 6.25 7.69
N GLY A 183 -7.32 7.43 8.31
CA GLY A 183 -6.20 8.08 9.00
C GLY A 183 -6.64 8.72 10.31
N TRP A 184 -5.76 8.74 11.31
CA TRP A 184 -6.04 9.22 12.66
C TRP A 184 -4.99 10.24 13.07
N ILE A 185 -5.43 11.32 13.72
CA ILE A 185 -4.54 12.38 14.20
C ILE A 185 -4.91 12.74 15.63
N THR A 186 -3.89 12.84 16.48
CA THR A 186 -3.98 13.27 17.86
C THR A 186 -3.58 14.75 18.02
N ASP A 187 -3.97 15.37 19.13
CA ASP A 187 -3.34 16.62 19.58
C ASP A 187 -2.03 16.35 20.33
N LEU A 188 -1.37 17.43 20.76
CA LEU A 188 -0.07 17.37 21.44
C LEU A 188 -0.15 16.65 22.80
N GLU A 189 -1.35 16.50 23.35
CA GLU A 189 -1.64 15.77 24.57
C GLU A 189 -1.91 14.27 24.35
N GLY A 190 -1.90 13.81 23.10
CA GLY A 190 -2.20 12.44 22.71
C GLY A 190 -3.69 12.10 22.79
N LYS A 191 -4.59 13.08 22.82
CA LYS A 191 -6.03 12.82 22.65
C LYS A 191 -6.30 12.64 21.16
N LEU A 192 -7.09 11.64 20.79
CA LEU A 192 -7.54 11.46 19.41
C LEU A 192 -8.51 12.59 19.04
N ARG A 193 -8.19 13.37 18.00
CA ARG A 193 -8.92 14.62 17.67
C ARG A 193 -9.44 14.68 16.25
N LEU A 194 -8.74 14.11 15.26
CA LEU A 194 -9.17 14.14 13.87
C LEU A 194 -9.13 12.75 13.24
N GLY A 195 -10.01 12.55 12.27
CA GLY A 195 -10.01 11.41 11.36
C GLY A 195 -9.94 11.87 9.91
N ILE A 196 -9.30 11.10 9.04
CA ILE A 196 -9.35 11.27 7.59
C ILE A 196 -10.21 10.15 7.02
N ARG A 197 -11.25 10.50 6.27
CA ARG A 197 -12.14 9.54 5.62
C ARG A 197 -12.16 9.76 4.12
N MET A 198 -12.17 8.67 3.37
CA MET A 198 -12.36 8.71 1.92
C MET A 198 -13.86 8.78 1.59
N LEU A 199 -14.22 9.66 0.67
CA LEU A 199 -15.60 9.88 0.25
C LEU A 199 -15.99 8.93 -0.91
N PRO A 200 -17.29 8.65 -1.11
CA PRO A 200 -17.75 7.79 -2.21
C PRO A 200 -17.44 8.32 -3.62
N ASP A 201 -17.22 9.63 -3.76
CA ASP A 201 -16.79 10.29 -4.99
C ASP A 201 -15.25 10.28 -5.17
N GLY A 202 -14.54 9.64 -4.24
CA GLY A 202 -13.09 9.49 -4.16
C GLY A 202 -12.33 10.74 -3.71
N GLY A 203 -13.04 11.78 -3.27
CA GLY A 203 -12.45 12.83 -2.47
C GLY A 203 -12.10 12.35 -1.06
N SER A 204 -11.63 13.27 -0.23
CA SER A 204 -11.37 13.00 1.17
C SER A 204 -11.92 14.11 2.06
N GLU A 205 -12.15 13.76 3.32
CA GLU A 205 -12.56 14.70 4.34
C GLU A 205 -11.75 14.55 5.61
N ILE A 206 -11.61 15.67 6.32
CA ILE A 206 -11.10 15.74 7.67
C ILE A 206 -12.31 15.86 8.59
N LEU A 207 -12.40 14.95 9.54
CA LEU A 207 -13.42 14.85 10.55
C LEU A 207 -12.85 15.34 11.87
N SER A 208 -13.62 16.14 12.62
CA SER A 208 -13.38 16.40 14.03
C SER A 208 -13.99 15.28 14.87
N LEU A 209 -13.25 14.83 15.89
CA LEU A 209 -13.62 13.77 16.83
C LEU A 209 -13.67 14.37 18.24
N ASP A 210 -14.85 14.74 18.73
CA ASP A 210 -15.02 15.25 20.10
C ASP A 210 -16.23 14.63 20.80
N ASN A 211 -16.01 14.10 22.02
CA ASN A 211 -17.04 13.51 22.90
C ASN A 211 -18.08 12.65 22.15
N ASP A 212 -17.60 11.62 21.46
CA ASP A 212 -18.37 10.65 20.64
C ASP A 212 -19.07 11.23 19.40
N LYS A 213 -18.90 12.51 19.09
CA LYS A 213 -19.37 13.11 17.84
C LYS A 213 -18.27 13.12 16.79
N THR A 214 -18.69 12.88 15.56
CA THR A 214 -17.87 12.94 14.36
C THR A 214 -18.50 13.94 13.40
N GLU A 215 -17.77 15.01 13.11
CA GLU A 215 -18.27 16.10 12.27
C GLU A 215 -17.27 16.40 11.16
N GLN A 216 -17.75 16.50 9.92
CA GLN A 216 -16.92 16.96 8.80
C GLN A 216 -16.57 18.44 8.99
N ILE A 217 -15.27 18.74 8.99
CA ILE A 217 -14.75 20.11 9.14
C ILE A 217 -14.04 20.62 7.89
N PHE A 218 -13.53 19.72 7.06
CA PHE A 218 -12.89 20.06 5.79
C PHE A 218 -13.06 18.92 4.80
N SER A 219 -13.16 19.22 3.51
CA SER A 219 -13.19 18.20 2.46
C SER A 219 -12.58 18.72 1.17
N VAL A 220 -12.09 17.80 0.36
CA VAL A 220 -11.46 18.04 -0.95
C VAL A 220 -12.00 17.04 -1.97
N SER A 221 -11.97 17.44 -3.24
CA SER A 221 -12.35 16.52 -4.33
C SER A 221 -11.27 15.44 -4.54
N SER A 222 -11.56 14.46 -5.41
CA SER A 222 -10.60 13.41 -5.79
C SER A 222 -9.35 13.92 -6.55
N GLU A 223 -9.41 15.16 -7.02
CA GLU A 223 -8.32 15.85 -7.71
C GLU A 223 -7.48 16.73 -6.78
N GLU A 224 -7.89 16.88 -5.54
CA GLU A 224 -7.29 17.75 -4.54
C GLU A 224 -6.74 16.93 -3.38
N GLU A 225 -5.91 17.56 -2.55
CA GLU A 225 -5.29 16.93 -1.38
C GLU A 225 -5.47 17.81 -0.15
N ALA A 226 -5.70 17.16 0.99
CA ALA A 226 -5.71 17.81 2.30
C ALA A 226 -5.35 16.81 3.39
N TYR A 227 -4.39 17.17 4.25
CA TYR A 227 -4.07 16.39 5.45
C TYR A 227 -3.57 17.27 6.59
N PRO A 228 -4.00 17.02 7.85
CA PRO A 228 -3.43 17.68 9.02
C PRO A 228 -1.97 17.27 9.25
N ILE A 229 -1.19 18.17 9.84
CA ILE A 229 0.21 17.93 10.21
C ILE A 229 0.36 17.93 11.74
N ARG A 230 0.01 19.04 12.39
CA ARG A 230 0.27 19.23 13.83
C ARG A 230 -0.70 20.21 14.45
N PHE A 231 -1.21 19.89 15.63
CA PHE A 231 -1.99 20.83 16.45
C PHE A 231 -1.11 21.95 17.03
N MET A 232 -1.71 23.12 17.20
CA MET A 232 -1.12 24.19 18.02
C MET A 232 -1.28 23.86 19.51
N PRO A 233 -0.45 24.44 20.39
CA PRO A 233 -0.53 24.24 21.85
C PRO A 233 -1.88 24.53 22.50
N ASP A 234 -2.73 25.34 21.89
CA ASP A 234 -4.06 25.63 22.42
C ASP A 234 -5.11 24.55 22.08
N GLY A 235 -4.77 23.58 21.21
CA GLY A 235 -5.66 22.53 20.73
C GLY A 235 -6.84 23.03 19.89
N LYS A 236 -6.89 24.32 19.53
CA LYS A 236 -7.98 24.95 18.76
C LYS A 236 -7.66 25.10 17.28
N LYS A 237 -6.37 25.16 16.95
CA LYS A 237 -5.90 25.24 15.57
C LYS A 237 -4.95 24.10 15.24
N PHE A 238 -4.82 23.77 13.97
CA PHE A 238 -3.81 22.83 13.48
C PHE A 238 -3.25 23.26 12.13
N TYR A 239 -1.98 23.00 11.91
CA TYR A 239 -1.37 23.12 10.59
C TYR A 239 -1.84 21.98 9.70
N MET A 240 -2.09 22.28 8.44
CA MET A 240 -2.46 21.30 7.41
C MET A 240 -1.85 21.67 6.07
N VAL A 241 -1.68 20.67 5.22
CA VAL A 241 -1.32 20.88 3.81
C VAL A 241 -2.57 20.77 2.96
N SER A 242 -2.77 21.66 1.99
CA SER A 242 -3.83 21.48 0.99
C SER A 242 -3.58 22.27 -0.30
N ASN A 243 -4.18 21.82 -1.41
CA ASN A 243 -4.30 22.55 -2.67
C ASN A 243 -5.77 22.80 -3.07
N LYS A 244 -6.68 22.84 -2.10
CA LYS A 244 -8.11 23.04 -2.34
C LYS A 244 -8.40 24.33 -3.11
N GLY A 245 -9.30 24.25 -4.08
CA GLY A 245 -9.74 25.38 -4.90
C GLY A 245 -8.77 25.68 -6.05
N ASN A 246 -8.33 26.93 -6.16
CA ASN A 246 -7.56 27.39 -7.31
C ASN A 246 -6.05 27.08 -7.22
N ALA A 247 -5.56 26.63 -6.07
CA ALA A 247 -4.16 26.28 -5.88
C ALA A 247 -3.82 25.00 -6.68
N ASP A 248 -2.80 25.07 -7.53
CA ASP A 248 -2.29 23.88 -8.23
C ASP A 248 -1.36 23.08 -7.31
N LYS A 249 -0.42 23.78 -6.66
CA LYS A 249 0.56 23.21 -5.74
C LYS A 249 0.01 23.22 -4.33
N THR A 250 0.40 22.24 -3.52
CA THR A 250 0.01 22.23 -2.10
C THR A 250 0.68 23.35 -1.31
N GLU A 251 -0.06 23.88 -0.34
CA GLU A 251 0.34 25.00 0.50
C GLU A 251 0.17 24.61 1.98
N LEU A 252 0.99 25.20 2.85
CA LEU A 252 0.82 25.12 4.29
C LEU A 252 -0.24 26.12 4.74
N LEU A 253 -1.25 25.61 5.43
CA LEU A 253 -2.38 26.36 5.97
C LEU A 253 -2.50 26.13 7.48
N LEU A 254 -3.13 27.07 8.16
CA LEU A 254 -3.56 26.95 9.55
C LEU A 254 -5.08 26.89 9.60
N PHE A 255 -5.63 25.78 10.07
CA PHE A 255 -7.08 25.58 10.22
C PHE A 255 -7.52 25.93 11.64
N ASP A 256 -8.59 26.70 11.77
CA ASP A 256 -9.20 27.07 13.05
C ASP A 256 -10.51 26.30 13.28
N LEU A 257 -10.50 25.39 14.28
CA LEU A 257 -11.66 24.55 14.61
C LEU A 257 -12.88 25.35 15.08
N SER A 258 -12.67 26.53 15.68
CA SER A 258 -13.77 27.34 16.21
C SER A 258 -14.53 28.11 15.12
N THR A 259 -13.85 28.44 14.02
CA THR A 259 -14.44 29.21 12.91
C THR A 259 -14.65 28.41 11.64
N GLY A 260 -14.01 27.24 11.51
CA GLY A 260 -14.00 26.43 10.29
C GLY A 260 -13.23 27.06 9.12
N LYS A 261 -12.34 28.04 9.40
CA LYS A 261 -11.60 28.79 8.38
C LYS A 261 -10.14 28.36 8.32
N THR A 262 -9.57 28.46 7.12
CA THR A 262 -8.14 28.33 6.87
C THR A 262 -7.48 29.69 6.73
N GLU A 263 -6.25 29.81 7.25
CA GLU A 263 -5.33 30.91 7.04
C GLU A 263 -4.13 30.40 6.24
N PHE A 264 -3.72 31.14 5.21
CA PHE A 264 -2.52 30.82 4.43
C PHE A 264 -1.27 31.10 5.26
N ILE A 265 -0.35 30.14 5.32
CA ILE A 265 0.94 30.28 5.99
C ILE A 265 2.05 30.41 4.97
N GLU A 266 2.20 29.43 4.07
CA GLU A 266 3.31 29.42 3.12
C GLU A 266 3.08 28.48 1.93
N LYS A 267 3.78 28.76 0.84
CA LYS A 267 3.98 27.88 -0.32
C LYS A 267 5.41 27.98 -0.82
N ASP A 268 5.79 27.15 -1.79
CA ASP A 268 7.11 27.20 -2.42
C ASP A 268 7.45 28.63 -2.88
N PRO A 269 8.52 29.26 -2.35
CA PRO A 269 8.92 30.60 -2.76
C PRO A 269 9.27 30.73 -4.25
N LEU A 270 9.60 29.63 -4.95
CA LEU A 270 9.82 29.63 -6.40
C LEU A 270 8.59 29.19 -7.21
N ASP A 271 7.51 28.76 -6.55
CA ASP A 271 6.28 28.28 -7.20
C ASP A 271 6.52 27.14 -8.20
N GLU A 272 7.49 26.26 -7.93
CA GLU A 272 7.90 25.17 -8.83
C GLU A 272 7.33 23.82 -8.39
N VAL A 273 7.20 23.58 -7.08
CA VAL A 273 6.84 22.29 -6.51
C VAL A 273 5.83 22.41 -5.36
N ASP A 274 5.23 21.28 -5.00
CA ASP A 274 4.35 21.17 -3.84
C ASP A 274 5.10 21.52 -2.54
N PHE A 275 4.34 21.87 -1.51
CA PHE A 275 4.88 21.98 -0.15
C PHE A 275 5.54 20.64 0.24
N GLY A 276 6.81 20.68 0.66
CA GLY A 276 7.56 19.49 1.04
C GLY A 276 7.28 19.09 2.48
N ASN A 277 8.07 19.62 3.41
CA ASN A 277 7.99 19.26 4.84
C ASN A 277 8.17 20.48 5.75
N VAL A 278 7.70 20.36 6.99
CA VAL A 278 7.85 21.34 8.07
C VAL A 278 8.63 20.71 9.22
N LEU A 279 9.65 21.43 9.70
CA LEU A 279 10.35 21.12 10.94
C LEU A 279 9.76 21.97 12.06
N PHE A 280 9.33 21.33 13.13
CA PHE A 280 8.82 22.01 14.33
C PHE A 280 9.80 21.88 15.48
N SER A 281 9.79 22.86 16.38
CA SER A 281 10.40 22.74 17.69
C SER A 281 9.58 21.75 18.53
N GLU A 282 10.25 20.77 19.13
CA GLU A 282 9.67 19.86 20.12
C GLU A 282 9.50 20.51 21.49
N ILE A 283 10.12 21.67 21.73
CA ILE A 283 9.95 22.48 22.95
C ILE A 283 8.79 23.48 22.80
N THR A 284 8.81 24.31 21.75
CA THR A 284 7.88 25.43 21.61
C THR A 284 6.71 25.13 20.69
N ASN A 285 6.78 24.06 19.88
CA ASN A 285 5.84 23.74 18.80
C ASN A 285 5.78 24.80 17.68
N GLU A 286 6.72 25.74 17.65
CA GLU A 286 6.86 26.71 16.57
C GLU A 286 7.56 26.08 15.36
N ILE A 287 7.31 26.64 14.17
CA ILE A 287 8.00 26.20 12.95
C ILE A 287 9.46 26.66 13.00
N LEU A 288 10.39 25.73 12.81
CA LEU A 288 11.82 25.98 12.70
C LEU A 288 12.24 26.20 11.24
N ALA A 289 11.73 25.38 10.31
CA ALA A 289 12.00 25.47 8.88
C ALA A 289 10.90 24.83 8.03
N THR A 290 10.78 25.26 6.77
CA THR A 290 10.01 24.57 5.73
C THR A 290 10.95 24.09 4.63
N THR A 291 10.53 23.07 3.88
CA THR A 291 11.34 22.47 2.82
C THR A 291 10.54 22.22 1.56
N TYR A 292 11.23 22.26 0.41
CA TYR A 292 10.64 22.08 -0.91
C TYR A 292 11.57 21.27 -1.83
N GLU A 293 11.03 20.24 -2.46
CA GLU A 293 11.76 19.27 -3.29
C GLU A 293 11.78 19.70 -4.77
N GLY A 294 12.62 20.69 -5.09
CA GLY A 294 12.87 21.13 -6.46
C GLY A 294 13.79 20.17 -7.23
N ASP A 295 14.71 20.72 -8.02
CA ASP A 295 15.83 19.94 -8.60
C ASP A 295 16.79 19.42 -7.52
N ARG A 296 16.82 20.09 -6.37
CA ARG A 296 17.51 19.73 -5.13
C ARG A 296 16.65 20.20 -3.95
N LEU A 297 16.89 19.63 -2.77
CA LEU A 297 16.21 20.05 -1.55
C LEU A 297 16.51 21.52 -1.20
N ARG A 298 15.46 22.31 -1.00
CA ARG A 298 15.56 23.70 -0.53
C ARG A 298 15.02 23.80 0.89
N ILE A 299 15.79 24.41 1.80
CA ILE A 299 15.43 24.57 3.22
C ILE A 299 15.33 26.06 3.56
N TYR A 300 14.16 26.48 4.04
CA TYR A 300 13.87 27.86 4.43
C TYR A 300 13.69 27.96 5.95
N PRO A 301 14.68 28.46 6.70
CA PRO A 301 14.55 28.65 8.15
C PRO A 301 13.50 29.73 8.46
N LYS A 302 12.80 29.58 9.60
CA LYS A 302 11.75 30.51 10.06
C LYS A 302 12.16 31.39 11.23
N ASN A 303 13.32 31.14 11.81
CA ASN A 303 13.92 32.01 12.80
C ASN A 303 15.43 32.15 12.59
N LYS A 304 16.00 33.21 13.18
CA LYS A 304 17.42 33.57 13.02
C LYS A 304 18.37 32.54 13.64
N GLU A 305 17.95 31.80 14.66
CA GLU A 305 18.82 30.82 15.30
C GLU A 305 19.00 29.58 14.43
N VAL A 306 17.91 29.05 13.87
CA VAL A 306 17.95 27.95 12.90
C VAL A 306 18.70 28.38 11.62
N GLU A 307 18.49 29.61 11.15
CA GLU A 307 19.26 30.14 10.02
C GLU A 307 20.76 30.14 10.29
N LYS A 308 21.18 30.64 11.46
CA LYS A 308 22.59 30.58 11.87
C LYS A 308 23.10 29.15 11.96
N ASP A 309 22.32 28.24 12.53
CA ASP A 309 22.69 26.82 12.66
C ASP A 309 22.92 26.18 11.29
N LEU A 310 22.00 26.37 10.33
CA LEU A 310 22.15 25.88 8.96
C LEU A 310 23.37 26.51 8.26
N ASN A 311 23.66 27.79 8.49
CA ASN A 311 24.84 28.44 7.91
C ASN A 311 26.14 27.87 8.48
N VAL A 312 26.21 27.63 9.79
CA VAL A 312 27.36 26.95 10.41
C VAL A 312 27.53 25.54 9.83
N LEU A 313 26.45 24.78 9.70
CA LEU A 313 26.50 23.44 9.11
C LEU A 313 27.01 23.47 7.66
N ARG A 314 26.54 24.43 6.84
CA ARG A 314 27.02 24.61 5.46
C ARG A 314 28.50 25.02 5.37
N GLU A 315 29.00 25.77 6.36
CA GLU A 315 30.39 26.19 6.43
C GLU A 315 31.32 25.06 6.90
N LYS A 316 30.90 24.29 7.92
CA LYS A 316 31.73 23.29 8.59
C LYS A 316 31.69 21.91 7.96
N LEU A 317 30.58 21.56 7.29
CA LEU A 317 30.40 20.22 6.71
C LEU A 317 30.78 20.20 5.23
N PRO A 318 31.09 19.01 4.66
CA PRO A 318 31.26 18.89 3.22
C PRO A 318 30.04 19.38 2.45
N GLU A 319 30.25 19.82 1.20
CA GLU A 319 29.13 20.16 0.32
C GLU A 319 28.17 18.97 0.19
N GLY A 320 26.86 19.23 0.28
CA GLY A 320 25.82 18.21 0.14
C GLY A 320 24.48 18.70 0.64
N GLU A 321 23.50 17.81 0.60
CA GLU A 321 22.18 18.05 1.19
C GLU A 321 22.22 17.72 2.68
N ILE A 322 21.87 18.71 3.49
CA ILE A 322 21.81 18.63 4.95
C ILE A 322 20.41 18.17 5.34
N SER A 323 20.33 17.20 6.25
CA SER A 323 19.08 16.77 6.88
C SER A 323 19.28 16.58 8.37
N ILE A 324 18.38 17.13 9.18
CA ILE A 324 18.32 16.91 10.63
C ILE A 324 17.57 15.60 10.86
N ARG A 325 18.23 14.62 11.47
CA ARG A 325 17.74 13.22 11.59
C ARG A 325 17.08 12.93 12.92
N SER A 326 17.66 13.43 14.00
CA SER A 326 17.16 13.26 15.37
C SER A 326 17.78 14.33 16.27
N GLU A 327 17.15 14.60 17.40
CA GLU A 327 17.61 15.59 18.36
C GLU A 327 17.37 15.18 19.81
N THR A 328 18.09 15.82 20.73
CA THR A 328 17.79 15.74 22.16
C THR A 328 16.51 16.50 22.48
N ALA A 329 15.83 16.15 23.58
CA ALA A 329 14.57 16.77 24.00
C ALA A 329 14.70 18.27 24.33
N ASP A 330 15.91 18.72 24.66
CA ASP A 330 16.25 20.13 24.84
C ASP A 330 16.69 20.83 23.53
N GLU A 331 16.56 20.13 22.39
CA GLU A 331 16.96 20.55 21.04
C GLU A 331 18.40 21.03 20.92
N ARG A 332 19.26 20.77 21.90
CA ARG A 332 20.63 21.29 21.93
C ARG A 332 21.53 20.54 20.95
N VAL A 333 21.35 19.22 20.85
CA VAL A 333 22.21 18.34 20.06
C VAL A 333 21.41 17.73 18.94
N TRP A 334 21.88 17.94 17.71
CA TRP A 334 21.31 17.37 16.49
C TRP A 334 22.21 16.28 15.93
N LEU A 335 21.61 15.18 15.48
CA LEU A 335 22.25 14.33 14.48
C LEU A 335 21.91 14.88 13.11
N VAL A 336 22.94 15.30 12.37
CA VAL A 336 22.81 15.90 11.05
C VAL A 336 23.46 14.97 10.04
N SER A 337 22.73 14.58 8.99
CA SER A 337 23.32 13.86 7.86
C SER A 337 23.65 14.83 6.72
N VAL A 338 24.76 14.56 6.05
CA VAL A 338 25.11 15.18 4.76
C VAL A 338 25.29 14.11 3.72
N SER A 339 24.54 14.19 2.62
CA SER A 339 24.62 13.27 1.49
C SER A 339 24.76 14.00 0.16
N ARG A 340 25.25 13.30 -0.86
CA ARG A 340 25.33 13.76 -2.25
C ARG A 340 24.85 12.67 -3.19
N ASP A 341 24.68 12.98 -4.46
CA ASP A 341 24.50 12.01 -5.55
C ASP A 341 25.61 10.94 -5.61
N VAL A 342 26.86 11.33 -5.31
CA VAL A 342 28.05 10.46 -5.30
C VAL A 342 28.50 10.04 -3.90
N ASP A 343 27.68 10.28 -2.87
CA ASP A 343 28.05 9.97 -1.49
C ASP A 343 26.79 9.60 -0.69
N PRO A 344 26.63 8.33 -0.27
CA PRO A 344 25.46 7.87 0.48
C PRO A 344 25.32 8.56 1.85
N GLY A 345 26.37 9.25 2.27
CA GLY A 345 26.30 10.25 3.31
C GLY A 345 27.04 9.88 4.58
N SER A 346 27.31 10.93 5.34
CA SER A 346 27.94 10.91 6.65
C SER A 346 27.01 11.55 7.67
N VAL A 347 27.08 11.08 8.91
CA VAL A 347 26.30 11.64 10.02
C VAL A 347 27.25 12.32 11.00
N TYR A 348 26.82 13.48 11.48
CA TYR A 348 27.55 14.34 12.40
C TYR A 348 26.72 14.59 13.67
N ILE A 349 27.38 14.70 14.81
CA ILE A 349 26.79 15.27 16.03
C ILE A 349 27.03 16.77 15.99
N TYR A 350 25.98 17.58 15.98
CA TYR A 350 26.03 19.03 16.03
C TYR A 350 25.52 19.54 17.38
N ASP A 351 26.38 20.20 18.16
CA ASP A 351 25.97 20.94 19.36
C ASP A 351 25.69 22.39 18.98
N ARG A 352 24.43 22.81 19.07
CA ARG A 352 23.96 24.13 18.65
C ARG A 352 24.50 25.27 19.51
N ASN A 353 24.76 25.01 20.79
CA ASN A 353 25.28 26.02 21.71
C ASN A 353 26.76 26.25 21.45
N LEU A 354 27.52 25.18 21.24
CA LEU A 354 28.95 25.26 20.91
C LEU A 354 29.19 25.65 19.43
N LYS A 355 28.17 25.48 18.58
CA LYS A 355 28.27 25.63 17.12
C LYS A 355 29.32 24.69 16.54
N GLU A 356 29.46 23.50 17.10
CA GLU A 356 30.46 22.50 16.72
C GLU A 356 29.80 21.26 16.13
N ALA A 357 30.36 20.76 15.03
CA ALA A 357 29.92 19.54 14.37
C ALA A 357 31.08 18.54 14.32
N GLU A 358 30.86 17.34 14.83
CA GLU A 358 31.84 16.25 14.84
C GLU A 358 31.32 15.09 13.99
N LEU A 359 32.18 14.50 13.16
CA LEU A 359 31.83 13.33 12.36
C LEU A 359 31.56 12.14 13.30
N LEU A 360 30.35 11.60 13.25
CA LEU A 360 29.97 10.41 13.99
C LEU A 360 30.34 9.15 13.22
N TYR A 361 29.86 9.00 11.98
CA TYR A 361 30.21 7.89 11.10
C TYR A 361 29.96 8.22 9.62
N LYS A 362 30.59 7.44 8.73
CA LYS A 362 30.22 7.35 7.32
C LYS A 362 29.41 6.09 7.11
N SER A 363 28.30 6.14 6.40
CA SER A 363 27.41 4.96 6.29
C SER A 363 28.07 3.80 5.53
N ARG A 364 28.84 4.13 4.48
CA ARG A 364 29.59 3.17 3.65
C ARG A 364 31.03 3.67 3.46
N PRO A 365 31.91 3.55 4.47
CA PRO A 365 33.26 4.13 4.39
C PRO A 365 34.12 3.49 3.30
N ASN A 366 33.82 2.25 2.91
CA ASN A 366 34.56 1.49 1.90
C ASN A 366 34.05 1.68 0.47
N LEU A 367 33.00 2.48 0.24
CA LEU A 367 32.51 2.78 -1.10
C LEU A 367 33.44 3.83 -1.75
N PRO A 368 34.12 3.54 -2.87
CA PRO A 368 35.02 4.49 -3.53
C PRO A 368 34.22 5.58 -4.26
N THR A 369 33.86 6.64 -3.54
CA THR A 369 33.00 7.72 -4.03
C THR A 369 33.62 8.50 -5.20
N GLU A 370 34.95 8.49 -5.32
CA GLU A 370 35.68 9.08 -6.45
C GLU A 370 35.40 8.37 -7.79
N HIS A 371 34.84 7.17 -7.77
CA HIS A 371 34.47 6.39 -8.96
C HIS A 371 32.98 6.47 -9.29
N LEU A 372 32.20 7.19 -8.49
CA LEU A 372 30.77 7.41 -8.70
C LEU A 372 30.50 8.58 -9.66
N ALA A 373 29.30 8.60 -10.22
CA ALA A 373 28.87 9.48 -11.30
C ALA A 373 27.90 10.56 -10.79
N ASN A 374 28.06 11.80 -11.21
CA ASN A 374 27.12 12.85 -10.81
C ASN A 374 25.74 12.65 -11.43
N MET A 375 24.70 12.95 -10.67
CA MET A 375 23.31 12.99 -11.08
C MET A 375 22.93 14.41 -11.47
N LYS A 376 22.37 14.57 -12.68
CA LYS A 376 21.91 15.85 -13.21
C LYS A 376 20.39 15.89 -13.24
N ALA A 377 19.80 16.95 -12.69
CA ALA A 377 18.41 17.27 -12.99
C ALA A 377 18.30 17.71 -14.46
N VAL A 378 17.39 17.09 -15.21
CA VAL A 378 17.11 17.39 -16.62
C VAL A 378 15.60 17.49 -16.83
N ARG A 379 15.20 18.10 -17.94
CA ARG A 379 13.81 18.21 -18.36
C ARG A 379 13.72 17.91 -19.85
N TYR A 380 12.68 17.22 -20.27
CA TYR A 380 12.38 16.99 -21.67
C TYR A 380 10.89 17.17 -21.95
N GLU A 381 10.56 17.48 -23.20
CA GLU A 381 9.18 17.69 -23.63
C GLU A 381 8.58 16.37 -24.09
N ALA A 382 7.44 15.98 -23.51
CA ALA A 382 6.62 14.90 -24.03
C ALA A 382 5.94 15.33 -25.34
N ARG A 383 5.46 14.35 -26.13
CA ARG A 383 4.87 14.58 -27.45
C ARG A 383 3.64 15.51 -27.46
N ASP A 384 3.01 15.74 -26.33
CA ASP A 384 1.87 16.65 -26.15
C ASP A 384 2.27 18.01 -25.54
N GLY A 385 3.56 18.29 -25.40
CA GLY A 385 4.10 19.53 -24.88
C GLY A 385 4.29 19.58 -23.36
N LEU A 386 3.89 18.53 -22.63
CA LEU A 386 4.12 18.47 -21.19
C LEU A 386 5.61 18.33 -20.89
N VAL A 387 6.16 19.19 -20.03
CA VAL A 387 7.56 19.09 -19.60
C VAL A 387 7.68 18.04 -18.49
N ILE A 388 8.55 17.05 -18.71
CA ILE A 388 8.80 15.94 -17.80
C ILE A 388 10.12 16.18 -17.05
N PRO A 389 10.09 16.37 -15.72
CA PRO A 389 11.29 16.39 -14.89
C PRO A 389 11.94 15.01 -14.83
N ALA A 390 13.26 14.94 -14.82
CA ALA A 390 13.98 13.67 -14.70
C ALA A 390 15.36 13.85 -14.08
N TYR A 391 15.94 12.75 -13.62
CA TYR A 391 17.34 12.68 -13.19
C TYR A 391 18.16 11.80 -14.12
N LEU A 392 19.29 12.32 -14.60
CA LEU A 392 20.19 11.66 -15.51
C LEU A 392 21.55 11.43 -14.85
N THR A 393 21.94 10.17 -14.72
CA THR A 393 23.27 9.77 -14.24
C THR A 393 24.07 9.22 -15.42
N LEU A 394 25.25 9.80 -15.66
CA LEU A 394 26.09 9.45 -16.81
C LEU A 394 27.41 8.81 -16.36
N PRO A 395 27.88 7.74 -17.02
CA PRO A 395 29.07 7.01 -16.62
C PRO A 395 30.31 7.92 -16.64
N LYS A 396 31.16 7.75 -15.63
CA LYS A 396 32.42 8.51 -15.50
C LYS A 396 33.50 7.95 -16.42
N GLY A 397 34.36 8.82 -16.95
CA GLY A 397 35.56 8.42 -17.68
C GLY A 397 35.34 8.00 -19.13
N ILE A 398 34.17 8.24 -19.72
CA ILE A 398 33.90 8.05 -21.16
C ILE A 398 33.13 9.23 -21.74
N GLU A 399 33.19 9.37 -23.07
CA GLU A 399 32.36 10.32 -23.81
C GLU A 399 30.88 9.96 -23.67
N HIS A 400 30.01 10.94 -23.40
CA HIS A 400 28.57 10.75 -23.22
C HIS A 400 27.83 10.68 -24.56
N LYS A 401 28.27 9.80 -25.45
CA LYS A 401 27.75 9.64 -26.81
C LYS A 401 27.50 8.18 -27.15
N ASN A 402 26.34 7.88 -27.74
CA ASN A 402 25.93 6.52 -28.12
C ASN A 402 26.17 5.49 -27.01
N LEU A 403 25.77 5.82 -25.78
CA LEU A 403 25.88 4.98 -24.61
C LEU A 403 24.76 3.93 -24.57
N PRO A 404 25.00 2.76 -23.98
CA PRO A 404 23.90 1.89 -23.58
C PRO A 404 23.12 2.58 -22.45
N VAL A 405 21.79 2.48 -22.46
CA VAL A 405 20.89 3.20 -21.54
C VAL A 405 20.04 2.23 -20.76
N VAL A 406 19.80 2.56 -19.48
CA VAL A 406 18.73 1.97 -18.67
C VAL A 406 17.75 3.06 -18.26
N MET A 407 16.51 2.95 -18.72
CA MET A 407 15.38 3.71 -18.23
C MET A 407 14.93 3.08 -16.91
N PHE A 408 15.23 3.71 -15.77
CA PHE A 408 14.93 3.17 -14.45
C PHE A 408 13.71 3.87 -13.87
N ILE A 409 12.57 3.19 -13.88
CA ILE A 409 11.25 3.78 -13.62
C ILE A 409 10.86 3.54 -12.16
N HIS A 410 10.49 4.61 -11.45
CA HIS A 410 10.06 4.51 -10.06
C HIS A 410 8.71 3.79 -9.91
N GLY A 411 8.51 3.20 -8.72
CA GLY A 411 7.22 2.62 -8.32
C GLY A 411 6.20 3.66 -7.88
N GLY A 412 5.00 3.23 -7.49
CA GLY A 412 3.89 4.10 -7.11
C GLY A 412 2.60 3.70 -7.84
N PRO A 413 2.08 4.54 -8.76
CA PRO A 413 2.80 5.58 -9.49
C PRO A 413 2.82 6.96 -8.81
N TRP A 414 2.00 7.18 -7.77
CA TRP A 414 1.92 8.47 -7.08
C TRP A 414 3.09 8.67 -6.11
N ALA A 415 4.29 8.68 -6.67
CA ALA A 415 5.57 8.91 -6.02
C ALA A 415 6.50 9.65 -7.00
N ARG A 416 7.77 9.86 -6.65
CA ARG A 416 8.78 10.45 -7.54
C ARG A 416 10.19 10.01 -7.15
N ASP A 417 11.11 10.14 -8.09
CA ASP A 417 12.54 10.17 -7.81
C ASP A 417 12.98 11.58 -7.36
N PHE A 418 14.07 11.62 -6.61
CA PHE A 418 14.71 12.83 -6.06
C PHE A 418 16.19 12.85 -6.41
N TRP A 419 16.80 14.04 -6.35
CA TRP A 419 18.25 14.15 -6.42
C TRP A 419 18.90 13.48 -5.21
N GLY A 420 20.04 12.81 -5.41
CA GLY A 420 20.81 12.19 -4.33
C GLY A 420 21.36 10.82 -4.68
N TYR A 421 22.03 10.18 -3.72
CA TYR A 421 22.64 8.87 -3.94
C TYR A 421 21.56 7.82 -4.20
N ASN A 422 21.57 7.24 -5.41
CA ASN A 422 20.75 6.09 -5.78
C ASN A 422 21.67 4.91 -6.14
N SER A 423 21.58 3.82 -5.37
CA SER A 423 22.48 2.67 -5.53
C SER A 423 22.38 2.01 -6.90
N TYR A 424 21.18 1.91 -7.50
CA TYR A 424 21.01 1.37 -8.85
C TYR A 424 21.59 2.29 -9.92
N ALA A 425 21.31 3.60 -9.86
CA ALA A 425 21.85 4.55 -10.82
C ALA A 425 23.40 4.57 -10.79
N GLN A 426 23.98 4.59 -9.60
CA GLN A 426 25.44 4.56 -9.41
C GLN A 426 26.07 3.24 -9.86
N PHE A 427 25.43 2.11 -9.51
CA PHE A 427 25.85 0.79 -9.95
C PHE A 427 25.88 0.69 -11.48
N LEU A 428 24.76 1.03 -12.13
CA LEU A 428 24.63 0.96 -13.58
C LEU A 428 25.56 1.94 -14.30
N ALA A 429 25.71 3.17 -13.80
CA ALA A 429 26.70 4.13 -14.32
C ALA A 429 28.13 3.60 -14.19
N ASN A 430 28.47 2.94 -13.08
CA ASN A 430 29.75 2.25 -12.96
C ASN A 430 29.88 1.08 -13.97
N ARG A 431 28.80 0.47 -14.45
CA ARG A 431 28.86 -0.55 -15.51
C ARG A 431 28.91 0.02 -16.93
N GLY A 432 28.89 1.34 -17.06
CA GLY A 432 29.00 2.07 -18.33
C GLY A 432 27.65 2.45 -18.95
N TYR A 433 26.55 2.33 -18.20
CA TYR A 433 25.22 2.70 -18.65
C TYR A 433 24.91 4.17 -18.33
N ALA A 434 24.27 4.87 -19.25
CA ALA A 434 23.52 6.07 -18.89
C ALA A 434 22.19 5.64 -18.23
N VAL A 435 21.79 6.32 -17.16
CA VAL A 435 20.57 6.00 -16.41
C VAL A 435 19.67 7.21 -16.37
N LEU A 436 18.45 7.07 -16.88
CA LEU A 436 17.42 8.12 -16.81
C LEU A 436 16.27 7.67 -15.92
N GLN A 437 15.94 8.53 -14.96
CA GLN A 437 14.89 8.36 -13.97
C GLN A 437 13.84 9.46 -14.18
N PRO A 438 12.84 9.24 -15.06
CA PRO A 438 11.82 10.23 -15.35
C PRO A 438 10.74 10.25 -14.27
N ASN A 439 10.39 11.45 -13.82
CA ASN A 439 9.16 11.70 -13.07
C ASN A 439 8.03 11.98 -14.05
N PHE A 440 7.51 10.92 -14.66
CA PHE A 440 6.43 10.96 -15.65
C PHE A 440 5.14 11.57 -15.06
N ARG A 441 4.19 11.99 -15.91
CA ARG A 441 2.93 12.56 -15.42
C ARG A 441 2.23 11.61 -14.46
N GLY A 442 1.67 12.13 -13.37
CA GLY A 442 1.20 11.29 -12.25
C GLY A 442 2.21 11.11 -11.12
N SER A 443 3.48 11.52 -11.28
CA SER A 443 4.38 11.69 -10.13
C SER A 443 3.90 12.81 -9.20
N THR A 444 4.16 12.67 -7.91
CA THR A 444 3.82 13.67 -6.89
C THR A 444 4.79 14.85 -6.89
N GLY A 445 4.49 15.92 -6.15
CA GLY A 445 5.44 17.01 -5.88
C GLY A 445 5.47 18.11 -6.94
N TYR A 446 4.70 18.03 -8.01
CA TYR A 446 4.69 19.00 -9.12
C TYR A 446 3.33 19.71 -9.28
N GLY A 447 2.42 19.58 -8.32
CA GLY A 447 1.07 20.14 -8.36
C GLY A 447 0.01 19.18 -8.91
N LYS A 448 -1.25 19.45 -8.57
CA LYS A 448 -2.39 18.57 -8.89
C LYS A 448 -2.64 18.43 -10.39
N LYS A 449 -2.33 19.46 -11.21
CA LYS A 449 -2.42 19.35 -12.67
C LYS A 449 -1.49 18.27 -13.21
N PHE A 450 -0.24 18.25 -12.76
CA PHE A 450 0.74 17.24 -13.19
C PHE A 450 0.33 15.84 -12.70
N LEU A 451 -0.03 15.73 -11.41
CA LEU A 451 -0.49 14.49 -10.79
C LEU A 451 -1.74 13.91 -11.48
N ASN A 452 -2.78 14.73 -11.67
CA ASN A 452 -4.07 14.27 -12.20
C ASN A 452 -4.05 14.05 -13.71
N SER A 453 -3.10 14.64 -14.44
CA SER A 453 -2.92 14.37 -15.87
C SER A 453 -2.49 12.91 -16.16
N GLY A 454 -2.09 12.15 -15.13
CA GLY A 454 -1.84 10.71 -15.22
C GLY A 454 -3.10 9.83 -15.07
N ASN A 455 -4.23 10.38 -14.62
CA ASN A 455 -5.43 9.58 -14.33
C ASN A 455 -5.93 8.81 -15.56
N LYS A 456 -6.13 7.49 -15.42
CA LYS A 456 -6.62 6.56 -16.46
C LYS A 456 -5.71 6.48 -17.70
N THR A 457 -4.45 6.88 -17.60
CA THR A 457 -3.50 6.91 -18.73
C THR A 457 -2.30 5.97 -18.58
N TRP A 458 -2.47 4.88 -17.82
CA TRP A 458 -1.47 3.82 -17.73
C TRP A 458 -1.29 3.10 -19.07
N GLY A 459 -0.15 2.42 -19.25
CA GLY A 459 0.03 1.45 -20.33
C GLY A 459 0.10 2.06 -21.71
N ARG A 460 -0.98 1.96 -22.49
CA ARG A 460 -1.09 2.62 -23.81
C ARG A 460 -1.45 4.10 -23.73
N GLY A 461 -1.56 4.65 -22.51
CA GLY A 461 -1.81 6.06 -22.28
C GLY A 461 -0.55 6.90 -22.12
N ALA A 462 -0.76 8.17 -21.79
CA ALA A 462 0.25 9.21 -21.78
C ALA A 462 1.38 9.01 -20.74
N MET A 463 1.16 8.31 -19.62
CA MET A 463 2.24 8.03 -18.66
C MET A 463 3.38 7.21 -19.29
N GLN A 464 3.05 6.23 -20.12
CA GLN A 464 4.07 5.45 -20.84
C GLN A 464 4.66 6.21 -22.02
N HIS A 465 3.88 7.13 -22.62
CA HIS A 465 4.39 8.02 -23.66
C HIS A 465 5.48 8.94 -23.11
N ASP A 466 5.33 9.48 -21.89
CA ASP A 466 6.36 10.30 -21.25
C ASP A 466 7.69 9.55 -21.10
N ILE A 467 7.63 8.26 -20.74
CA ILE A 467 8.82 7.39 -20.63
C ILE A 467 9.44 7.17 -22.01
N THR A 468 8.60 6.89 -23.02
CA THR A 468 9.02 6.70 -24.42
C THR A 468 9.67 7.97 -24.99
N ASP A 469 9.12 9.14 -24.65
CA ASP A 469 9.62 10.43 -25.11
C ASP A 469 10.95 10.78 -24.43
N GLY A 470 11.18 10.32 -23.20
CA GLY A 470 12.49 10.39 -22.53
C GLY A 470 13.57 9.57 -23.26
N VAL A 471 13.22 8.38 -23.76
CA VAL A 471 14.12 7.59 -24.62
C VAL A 471 14.46 8.35 -25.90
N ASN A 472 13.44 8.88 -26.59
CA ASN A 472 13.63 9.65 -27.82
C ASN A 472 14.47 10.91 -27.60
N TRP A 473 14.29 11.59 -26.47
CA TRP A 473 15.09 12.72 -26.07
C TRP A 473 16.58 12.34 -25.92
N LEU A 474 16.90 11.26 -25.20
CA LEU A 474 18.28 10.80 -25.08
C LEU A 474 18.94 10.46 -26.42
N ILE A 475 18.17 9.87 -27.36
CA ILE A 475 18.65 9.58 -28.72
C ILE A 475 18.94 10.88 -29.47
N LYS A 476 18.02 11.85 -29.40
CA LYS A 476 18.16 13.15 -30.05
C LYS A 476 19.36 13.94 -29.54
N GLU A 477 19.62 13.90 -28.23
CA GLU A 477 20.80 14.50 -27.61
C GLU A 477 22.11 13.76 -27.96
N GLY A 478 22.03 12.63 -28.67
CA GLY A 478 23.17 11.79 -29.04
C GLY A 478 23.74 10.98 -27.88
N ILE A 479 23.08 10.99 -26.71
CA ILE A 479 23.50 10.28 -25.51
C ILE A 479 23.23 8.79 -25.66
N ALA A 480 22.05 8.40 -26.12
CA ALA A 480 21.65 6.99 -26.24
C ALA A 480 22.04 6.38 -27.58
N ASP A 481 22.54 5.15 -27.55
CA ASP A 481 22.54 4.27 -28.72
C ASP A 481 21.13 3.64 -28.89
N PRO A 482 20.41 3.91 -30.00
CA PRO A 482 19.05 3.40 -30.23
C PRO A 482 18.92 1.88 -30.17
N LYS A 483 20.02 1.13 -30.31
CA LYS A 483 20.01 -0.34 -30.28
C LYS A 483 20.35 -0.92 -28.91
N ARG A 484 20.71 -0.09 -27.93
CA ARG A 484 21.16 -0.53 -26.60
C ARG A 484 20.42 0.20 -25.49
N ILE A 485 19.10 0.13 -25.52
CA ILE A 485 18.23 0.75 -24.52
C ILE A 485 17.46 -0.34 -23.79
N SER A 486 17.48 -0.30 -22.46
CA SER A 486 16.66 -1.18 -21.61
C SER A 486 15.71 -0.35 -20.76
N ILE A 487 14.63 -0.99 -20.31
CA ILE A 487 13.70 -0.45 -19.32
C ILE A 487 13.65 -1.38 -18.11
N ALA A 488 13.70 -0.81 -16.91
CA ALA A 488 13.68 -1.56 -15.66
C ALA A 488 12.96 -0.76 -14.58
N GLY A 489 12.36 -1.43 -13.60
CA GLY A 489 11.68 -0.76 -12.50
C GLY A 489 10.96 -1.71 -11.56
N GLY A 490 10.54 -1.17 -10.41
CA GLY A 490 9.83 -1.90 -9.36
C GLY A 490 8.36 -1.49 -9.23
N SER A 491 7.47 -2.42 -8.91
CA SER A 491 6.04 -2.12 -8.68
C SER A 491 5.39 -1.51 -9.93
N TYR A 492 4.83 -0.29 -9.88
CA TYR A 492 4.44 0.43 -11.10
C TYR A 492 5.56 0.52 -12.14
N GLY A 493 6.82 0.72 -11.74
CA GLY A 493 7.96 0.71 -12.66
C GLY A 493 8.19 -0.67 -13.31
N GLY A 494 7.81 -1.75 -12.62
CA GLY A 494 7.77 -3.10 -13.19
C GLY A 494 6.63 -3.24 -14.21
N TYR A 495 5.45 -2.70 -13.91
CA TYR A 495 4.37 -2.58 -14.90
C TYR A 495 4.78 -1.74 -16.12
N ALA A 496 5.42 -0.60 -15.92
CA ALA A 496 5.91 0.27 -16.99
C ALA A 496 6.99 -0.40 -17.84
N THR A 497 7.80 -1.28 -17.22
CA THR A 497 8.73 -2.17 -17.93
C THR A 497 7.97 -3.12 -18.85
N LEU A 498 6.98 -3.85 -18.32
CA LEU A 498 6.16 -4.76 -19.12
C LEU A 498 5.39 -4.03 -20.23
N ALA A 499 4.81 -2.86 -19.93
CA ALA A 499 4.09 -2.01 -20.86
C ALA A 499 5.00 -1.45 -21.96
N GLY A 500 6.21 -1.01 -21.61
CA GLY A 500 7.21 -0.56 -22.57
C GLY A 500 7.58 -1.66 -23.57
N LEU A 501 7.81 -2.88 -23.08
CA LEU A 501 8.10 -4.01 -23.96
C LEU A 501 6.91 -4.44 -24.82
N ALA A 502 5.69 -4.41 -24.27
CA ALA A 502 4.49 -4.85 -24.98
C ALA A 502 3.99 -3.82 -26.01
N PHE A 503 4.06 -2.53 -25.69
CA PHE A 503 3.43 -1.46 -26.49
C PHE A 503 4.42 -0.68 -27.36
N THR A 504 5.72 -0.79 -27.08
CA THR A 504 6.80 -0.27 -27.92
C THR A 504 7.85 -1.36 -28.19
N PRO A 505 7.46 -2.48 -28.84
CA PRO A 505 8.25 -3.72 -28.87
C PRO A 505 9.58 -3.63 -29.61
N ASP A 506 9.78 -2.58 -30.41
CA ASP A 506 11.01 -2.35 -31.18
C ASP A 506 11.94 -1.30 -30.53
N LEU A 507 11.52 -0.67 -29.43
CA LEU A 507 12.26 0.42 -28.78
C LEU A 507 13.36 -0.09 -27.83
N TYR A 508 13.10 -1.20 -27.14
CA TYR A 508 13.96 -1.72 -26.08
C TYR A 508 14.66 -3.00 -26.51
N ALA A 509 15.94 -3.12 -26.18
CA ALA A 509 16.75 -4.32 -26.40
C ALA A 509 16.49 -5.42 -25.36
N CYS A 510 16.07 -5.06 -24.15
CA CYS A 510 15.64 -5.98 -23.08
C CYS A 510 14.92 -5.21 -21.94
N GLY A 511 14.25 -5.91 -21.03
CA GLY A 511 13.68 -5.30 -19.82
C GLY A 511 13.82 -6.14 -18.55
N PHE A 512 13.79 -5.47 -17.39
CA PHE A 512 13.97 -6.08 -16.06
C PHE A 512 12.86 -5.62 -15.10
N SER A 513 11.83 -6.45 -14.93
CA SER A 513 10.62 -6.13 -14.14
C SER A 513 10.72 -6.68 -12.73
N ILE A 514 10.58 -5.82 -11.71
CA ILE A 514 10.63 -6.19 -10.29
C ILE A 514 9.25 -6.00 -9.68
N VAL A 515 8.64 -7.07 -9.16
CA VAL A 515 7.30 -7.07 -8.53
C VAL A 515 6.25 -6.26 -9.29
N GLY A 516 6.27 -6.36 -10.62
CA GLY A 516 5.44 -5.55 -11.53
C GLY A 516 4.10 -6.22 -11.84
N PRO A 517 2.95 -5.54 -11.67
CA PRO A 517 1.68 -6.12 -12.10
C PRO A 517 1.65 -6.23 -13.62
N SER A 518 1.18 -7.36 -14.14
CA SER A 518 1.09 -7.62 -15.58
C SER A 518 -0.33 -7.40 -16.12
N SER A 519 -1.33 -7.44 -15.23
CA SER A 519 -2.71 -7.10 -15.56
C SER A 519 -3.33 -6.21 -14.48
N ILE A 520 -3.84 -5.05 -14.90
CA ILE A 520 -4.50 -4.10 -14.01
C ILE A 520 -5.81 -4.70 -13.47
N LEU A 521 -6.47 -5.55 -14.26
CA LEU A 521 -7.70 -6.23 -13.84
C LEU A 521 -7.46 -7.16 -12.65
N THR A 522 -6.40 -7.97 -12.71
CA THR A 522 -6.07 -8.92 -11.64
C THR A 522 -5.49 -8.21 -10.43
N LEU A 523 -4.67 -7.18 -10.63
CA LEU A 523 -4.20 -6.28 -9.58
C LEU A 523 -5.36 -5.68 -8.76
N LEU A 524 -6.33 -5.05 -9.43
CA LEU A 524 -7.46 -4.40 -8.75
C LEU A 524 -8.39 -5.39 -8.04
N ASN A 525 -8.39 -6.66 -8.46
CA ASN A 525 -9.10 -7.75 -7.77
C ASN A 525 -8.34 -8.34 -6.58
N SER A 526 -7.05 -8.02 -6.41
CA SER A 526 -6.19 -8.62 -5.39
C SER A 526 -5.62 -7.61 -4.39
N ILE A 527 -6.13 -6.38 -4.36
CA ILE A 527 -5.67 -5.37 -3.41
C ILE A 527 -5.87 -5.85 -1.95
N PRO A 528 -4.93 -5.57 -1.03
CA PRO A 528 -5.09 -5.95 0.37
C PRO A 528 -6.38 -5.37 0.98
N PRO A 529 -7.05 -6.08 1.91
CA PRO A 529 -8.27 -5.58 2.56
C PRO A 529 -8.11 -4.20 3.20
N TYR A 530 -6.98 -3.93 3.85
CA TYR A 530 -6.69 -2.62 4.49
C TYR A 530 -6.53 -1.46 3.49
N TRP A 531 -6.57 -1.73 2.17
CA TRP A 531 -6.67 -0.69 1.13
C TRP A 531 -8.12 -0.39 0.71
N ALA A 532 -9.11 -1.10 1.24
CA ALA A 532 -10.52 -0.87 0.94
C ALA A 532 -10.94 0.61 1.07
N PRO A 533 -10.50 1.37 2.11
CA PRO A 533 -10.85 2.78 2.22
C PRO A 533 -10.35 3.62 1.04
N VAL A 534 -9.18 3.30 0.48
CA VAL A 534 -8.58 4.04 -0.64
C VAL A 534 -8.88 3.43 -2.01
N LYS A 535 -9.66 2.35 -2.09
CA LYS A 535 -10.04 1.70 -3.36
C LYS A 535 -10.68 2.68 -4.34
N LYS A 536 -11.52 3.60 -3.86
CA LYS A 536 -12.21 4.57 -4.73
C LYS A 536 -11.23 5.49 -5.47
N MET A 537 -10.10 5.81 -4.85
CA MET A 537 -9.02 6.55 -5.51
C MET A 537 -8.47 5.77 -6.71
N PHE A 538 -8.30 4.44 -6.60
CA PHE A 538 -7.91 3.59 -7.74
C PHE A 538 -8.98 3.57 -8.83
N ASP A 539 -10.27 3.49 -8.47
CA ASP A 539 -11.36 3.51 -9.46
C ASP A 539 -11.32 4.81 -10.30
N ILE A 540 -10.94 5.94 -9.68
CA ILE A 540 -10.84 7.24 -10.37
C ILE A 540 -9.54 7.38 -11.16
N ARG A 541 -8.40 7.06 -10.54
CA ARG A 541 -7.08 7.35 -11.10
C ARG A 541 -6.57 6.24 -12.03
N VAL A 542 -7.13 5.03 -11.95
CA VAL A 542 -6.74 3.87 -12.76
C VAL A 542 -7.92 3.40 -13.61
N GLY A 543 -9.06 3.10 -12.99
CA GLY A 543 -10.32 2.77 -13.65
C GLY A 543 -11.24 1.88 -12.80
N ASP A 544 -12.55 2.01 -12.98
CA ASP A 544 -13.57 1.27 -12.22
C ASP A 544 -13.87 -0.09 -12.88
N MET A 545 -13.60 -1.18 -12.15
CA MET A 545 -13.89 -2.54 -12.64
C MET A 545 -15.39 -2.85 -12.84
N ASN A 546 -16.28 -2.04 -12.26
CA ASN A 546 -17.73 -2.19 -12.41
C ASN A 546 -18.28 -1.47 -13.64
N ASP A 547 -17.52 -0.54 -14.24
CA ASP A 547 -17.86 0.06 -15.52
C ASP A 547 -17.30 -0.81 -16.66
N LEU A 548 -18.17 -1.26 -17.56
CA LEU A 548 -17.78 -2.17 -18.65
C LEU A 548 -16.76 -1.54 -19.61
N LYS A 549 -16.88 -0.25 -19.92
CA LYS A 549 -15.95 0.44 -20.82
C LYS A 549 -14.60 0.64 -20.15
N GLU A 550 -14.60 0.98 -18.87
CA GLU A 550 -13.35 1.11 -18.12
C GLU A 550 -12.69 -0.25 -17.92
N LYS A 551 -13.45 -1.32 -17.68
CA LYS A 551 -12.90 -2.69 -17.66
C LYS A 551 -12.22 -3.07 -18.98
N GLU A 552 -12.80 -2.68 -20.12
CA GLU A 552 -12.17 -2.85 -21.44
C GLU A 552 -10.90 -1.99 -21.59
N MET A 553 -10.92 -0.73 -21.11
CA MET A 553 -9.74 0.14 -21.06
C MET A 553 -8.61 -0.47 -20.21
N LEU A 554 -8.93 -0.96 -19.02
CA LEU A 554 -7.97 -1.62 -18.11
C LEU A 554 -7.35 -2.85 -18.78
N LYS A 555 -8.14 -3.65 -19.50
CA LYS A 555 -7.65 -4.77 -20.31
C LYS A 555 -6.71 -4.30 -21.43
N PHE A 556 -7.10 -3.25 -22.15
CA PHE A 556 -6.31 -2.65 -23.24
C PHE A 556 -4.98 -2.06 -22.74
N GLN A 557 -4.94 -1.57 -21.51
CA GLN A 557 -3.75 -1.05 -20.85
C GLN A 557 -2.92 -2.14 -20.15
N SER A 558 -3.37 -3.39 -20.09
CA SER A 558 -2.70 -4.47 -19.38
C SER A 558 -1.71 -5.24 -20.29
N PRO A 559 -0.39 -5.22 -20.00
CA PRO A 559 0.62 -5.89 -20.83
C PRO A 559 0.40 -7.38 -21.03
N LEU A 560 -0.22 -8.07 -20.07
CA LEU A 560 -0.54 -9.51 -20.15
C LEU A 560 -1.27 -9.90 -21.43
N TYR A 561 -2.26 -9.10 -21.86
CA TYR A 561 -3.05 -9.38 -23.07
C TYR A 561 -2.31 -9.12 -24.38
N TYR A 562 -1.08 -8.61 -24.29
CA TYR A 562 -0.19 -8.31 -25.40
C TYR A 562 1.17 -8.98 -25.21
N ALA A 563 1.25 -10.02 -24.37
CA ALA A 563 2.48 -10.75 -24.10
C ALA A 563 3.16 -11.26 -25.40
N ASN A 564 2.36 -11.64 -26.40
CA ASN A 564 2.83 -12.04 -27.72
C ASN A 564 3.58 -10.94 -28.50
N GLN A 565 3.47 -9.68 -28.10
CA GLN A 565 4.18 -8.55 -28.71
C GLN A 565 5.54 -8.30 -28.05
N ILE A 566 5.82 -8.89 -26.88
CA ILE A 566 7.10 -8.71 -26.17
C ILE A 566 8.21 -9.48 -26.91
N LYS A 567 8.86 -8.83 -27.87
CA LYS A 567 9.95 -9.42 -28.67
C LYS A 567 11.27 -9.47 -27.91
N ALA A 568 11.53 -8.44 -27.10
CA ALA A 568 12.77 -8.29 -26.36
C ALA A 568 12.83 -9.26 -25.16
N PRO A 569 14.02 -9.78 -24.82
CA PRO A 569 14.23 -10.55 -23.59
C PRO A 569 13.73 -9.82 -22.35
N LEU A 570 13.03 -10.55 -21.49
CA LEU A 570 12.49 -10.06 -20.22
C LEU A 570 13.06 -10.88 -19.04
N TYR A 571 13.52 -10.19 -18.00
CA TYR A 571 13.78 -10.79 -16.70
C TYR A 571 12.68 -10.36 -15.72
N VAL A 572 12.07 -11.32 -15.03
CA VAL A 572 11.01 -11.08 -14.02
C VAL A 572 11.54 -11.44 -12.63
N VAL A 573 11.25 -10.59 -11.64
CA VAL A 573 11.63 -10.79 -10.24
C VAL A 573 10.41 -10.65 -9.35
N GLN A 574 10.20 -11.60 -8.44
CA GLN A 574 9.03 -11.60 -7.54
C GLN A 574 9.38 -12.07 -6.13
N GLY A 575 8.79 -11.45 -5.10
CA GLY A 575 8.73 -12.01 -3.75
C GLY A 575 7.46 -12.83 -3.58
N ALA A 576 7.55 -14.03 -3.00
CA ALA A 576 6.42 -14.94 -2.87
C ALA A 576 5.33 -14.42 -1.92
N ASN A 577 5.71 -13.64 -0.91
CA ASN A 577 4.80 -13.16 0.14
C ASN A 577 4.22 -11.76 -0.15
N ASP A 578 4.42 -11.23 -1.37
CA ASP A 578 4.00 -9.87 -1.75
C ASP A 578 2.48 -9.68 -1.57
N PRO A 579 2.04 -8.81 -0.64
CA PRO A 579 0.61 -8.60 -0.42
C PRO A 579 0.01 -7.64 -1.45
N ARG A 580 0.82 -6.79 -2.09
CA ARG A 580 0.37 -5.69 -2.98
C ARG A 580 0.25 -6.17 -4.42
N VAL A 581 1.31 -6.76 -4.95
CA VAL A 581 1.38 -7.33 -6.30
C VAL A 581 1.63 -8.82 -6.14
N LYS A 582 0.53 -9.57 -6.07
CA LYS A 582 0.58 -11.02 -5.80
C LYS A 582 1.50 -11.73 -6.80
N LYS A 583 2.17 -12.79 -6.35
CA LYS A 583 3.05 -13.62 -7.20
C LYS A 583 2.41 -14.06 -8.53
N ALA A 584 1.10 -14.28 -8.51
CA ALA A 584 0.29 -14.60 -9.70
C ALA A 584 0.47 -13.58 -10.85
N GLU A 585 0.74 -12.30 -10.56
CA GLU A 585 1.00 -11.27 -11.57
C GLU A 585 2.28 -11.54 -12.37
N SER A 586 3.34 -11.99 -11.70
CA SER A 586 4.59 -12.38 -12.33
C SER A 586 4.48 -13.75 -13.00
N ASP A 587 3.80 -14.71 -12.37
CA ASP A 587 3.61 -16.04 -12.93
C ASP A 587 2.83 -16.00 -14.26
N GLN A 588 1.72 -15.25 -14.34
CA GLN A 588 0.88 -15.21 -15.55
C GLN A 588 1.62 -14.64 -16.77
N ILE A 589 2.48 -13.63 -16.57
CA ILE A 589 3.26 -13.07 -17.69
C ILE A 589 4.38 -14.01 -18.13
N VAL A 590 5.06 -14.68 -17.19
CA VAL A 590 6.08 -15.69 -17.49
C VAL A 590 5.47 -16.86 -18.28
N ILE A 591 4.30 -17.34 -17.85
CA ILE A 591 3.54 -18.38 -18.56
C ILE A 591 3.17 -17.93 -19.96
N ALA A 592 2.63 -16.72 -20.12
CA ALA A 592 2.24 -16.20 -21.43
C ALA A 592 3.44 -16.08 -22.39
N LEU A 593 4.60 -15.57 -21.94
CA LEU A 593 5.80 -15.51 -22.78
C LEU A 593 6.31 -16.91 -23.14
N ARG A 594 6.32 -17.84 -22.18
CA ARG A 594 6.72 -19.24 -22.40
C ARG A 594 5.85 -19.89 -23.48
N GLU A 595 4.52 -19.75 -23.40
CA GLU A 595 3.57 -20.32 -24.37
C GLU A 595 3.76 -19.73 -25.78
N HIS A 596 4.13 -18.46 -25.86
CA HIS A 596 4.51 -17.81 -27.11
C HIS A 596 5.95 -18.08 -27.55
N LYS A 597 6.72 -18.87 -26.80
CA LYS A 597 8.15 -19.18 -27.04
C LYS A 597 9.02 -17.92 -27.10
N LEU A 598 8.67 -16.91 -26.30
CA LEU A 598 9.40 -15.65 -26.17
C LEU A 598 10.42 -15.74 -25.03
N PRO A 599 11.57 -15.03 -25.14
CA PRO A 599 12.65 -15.11 -24.16
C PRO A 599 12.25 -14.48 -22.82
N VAL A 600 12.14 -15.32 -21.79
CA VAL A 600 11.87 -14.89 -20.41
C VAL A 600 12.74 -15.66 -19.42
N GLU A 601 13.29 -14.93 -18.45
CA GLU A 601 14.01 -15.46 -17.29
C GLU A 601 13.25 -15.03 -16.03
N TYR A 602 13.23 -15.87 -14.98
CA TYR A 602 12.39 -15.64 -13.80
C TYR A 602 13.10 -16.02 -12.51
N MET A 603 12.97 -15.19 -11.47
CA MET A 603 13.35 -15.54 -10.10
C MET A 603 12.21 -15.24 -9.10
N VAL A 604 12.11 -16.09 -8.08
CA VAL A 604 11.15 -15.95 -6.99
C VAL A 604 11.85 -16.22 -5.66
N ALA A 605 11.85 -15.24 -4.75
CA ALA A 605 12.34 -15.44 -3.39
C ALA A 605 11.18 -15.77 -2.44
N SER A 606 11.24 -16.93 -1.78
CA SER A 606 10.16 -17.45 -0.90
C SER A 606 10.02 -16.70 0.42
N ASP A 607 11.07 -15.98 0.83
CA ASP A 607 11.19 -15.24 2.09
C ASP A 607 11.10 -13.72 1.92
N GLU A 608 10.65 -13.26 0.75
CA GLU A 608 10.48 -11.85 0.41
C GLU A 608 9.05 -11.50 -0.01
N GLY A 609 8.74 -10.20 0.07
CA GLY A 609 7.44 -9.63 -0.29
C GLY A 609 7.56 -8.63 -1.44
N HIS A 610 7.06 -7.41 -1.25
CA HIS A 610 7.06 -6.34 -2.26
C HIS A 610 8.45 -5.68 -2.47
N GLY A 611 9.46 -6.50 -2.76
CA GLY A 611 10.87 -6.13 -2.87
C GLY A 611 11.78 -7.00 -2.01
N PHE A 612 13.09 -6.97 -2.26
CA PHE A 612 14.08 -7.83 -1.59
C PHE A 612 14.81 -7.09 -0.48
N ALA A 613 14.40 -7.35 0.77
CA ALA A 613 15.01 -6.75 1.94
C ALA A 613 16.27 -7.49 2.38
N GLY A 614 16.28 -8.82 2.28
CA GLY A 614 17.42 -9.68 2.61
C GLY A 614 18.63 -9.41 1.74
N VAL A 615 19.81 -9.30 2.35
CA VAL A 615 21.04 -8.92 1.65
C VAL A 615 21.44 -9.94 0.58
N GLU A 616 21.29 -11.24 0.85
CA GLU A 616 21.63 -12.30 -0.09
C GLU A 616 20.70 -12.29 -1.31
N ASN A 617 19.39 -12.20 -1.10
CA ASN A 617 18.39 -12.08 -2.17
C ASN A 617 18.63 -10.83 -3.02
N ARG A 618 18.88 -9.69 -2.39
CA ARG A 618 19.17 -8.43 -3.08
C ARG A 618 20.46 -8.51 -3.92
N LEU A 619 21.51 -9.14 -3.40
CA LEU A 619 22.76 -9.36 -4.14
C LEU A 619 22.57 -10.35 -5.29
N ALA A 620 21.83 -11.44 -5.10
CA ALA A 620 21.50 -12.40 -6.15
C ALA A 620 20.73 -11.72 -7.30
N MET A 621 19.70 -10.94 -6.99
CA MET A 621 18.97 -10.12 -7.97
C MET A 621 19.91 -9.15 -8.71
N THR A 622 20.84 -8.50 -8.00
CA THR A 622 21.81 -7.57 -8.60
C THR A 622 22.76 -8.29 -9.56
N VAL A 623 23.23 -9.50 -9.21
CA VAL A 623 24.04 -10.34 -10.11
C VAL A 623 23.26 -10.66 -11.38
N ALA A 624 22.01 -11.11 -11.24
CA ALA A 624 21.15 -11.42 -12.38
C ALA A 624 20.92 -10.19 -13.27
N MET A 625 20.58 -9.04 -12.69
CA MET A 625 20.41 -7.78 -13.43
C MET A 625 21.67 -7.40 -14.21
N GLU A 626 22.84 -7.43 -13.56
CA GLU A 626 24.09 -7.06 -14.20
C GLU A 626 24.44 -7.99 -15.38
N GLN A 627 24.33 -9.31 -15.17
CA GLN A 627 24.62 -10.32 -16.19
C GLN A 627 23.62 -10.23 -17.36
N PHE A 628 22.34 -10.06 -17.06
CA PHE A 628 21.28 -9.91 -18.06
C PHE A 628 21.48 -8.65 -18.91
N LEU A 629 21.71 -7.50 -18.27
CA LEU A 629 21.99 -6.26 -18.99
C LEU A 629 23.29 -6.34 -19.78
N ALA A 630 24.37 -6.93 -19.24
CA ALA A 630 25.62 -7.10 -19.97
C ALA A 630 25.46 -7.98 -21.22
N LYS A 631 24.69 -9.07 -21.12
CA LYS A 631 24.36 -9.98 -22.24
C LYS A 631 23.69 -9.24 -23.40
N HIS A 632 22.71 -8.38 -23.10
CA HIS A 632 21.85 -7.72 -24.09
C HIS A 632 22.33 -6.33 -24.52
N LEU A 633 22.97 -5.57 -23.64
CA LEU A 633 23.43 -4.19 -23.89
C LEU A 633 24.96 -4.05 -24.03
N LYS A 634 25.72 -5.13 -23.80
CA LYS A 634 27.20 -5.16 -23.86
C LYS A 634 27.89 -4.22 -22.86
N GLY A 635 27.30 -4.00 -21.69
CA GLY A 635 27.97 -3.30 -20.59
C GLY A 635 28.96 -4.19 -19.83
N ARG A 636 29.62 -3.60 -18.82
CA ARG A 636 30.62 -4.29 -18.00
C ARG A 636 29.96 -5.19 -16.97
N VAL A 637 30.66 -6.26 -16.57
CA VAL A 637 30.19 -7.21 -15.55
C VAL A 637 31.31 -7.52 -14.56
N GLN A 638 31.00 -7.62 -13.27
CA GLN A 638 31.92 -8.23 -12.31
C GLN A 638 31.90 -9.75 -12.53
N VAL A 639 32.99 -10.32 -13.07
CA VAL A 639 33.04 -11.74 -13.44
C VAL A 639 32.89 -12.66 -12.22
N GLU A 640 33.53 -12.31 -11.12
CA GLU A 640 33.47 -13.08 -9.89
C GLU A 640 32.10 -12.91 -9.21
N VAL A 641 31.52 -14.03 -8.80
CA VAL A 641 30.32 -14.10 -7.96
C VAL A 641 30.68 -14.97 -6.76
N ARG A 642 30.46 -14.46 -5.55
CA ARG A 642 30.73 -15.20 -4.32
C ARG A 642 29.88 -16.46 -4.28
N GLU A 643 30.46 -17.56 -3.80
CA GLU A 643 29.81 -18.87 -3.80
C GLU A 643 28.43 -18.87 -3.13
N ALA A 644 28.31 -18.21 -1.96
CA ALA A 644 27.03 -18.09 -1.26
C ALA A 644 25.96 -17.37 -2.10
N ILE A 645 26.32 -16.28 -2.79
CA ILE A 645 25.40 -15.52 -3.63
C ILE A 645 25.08 -16.27 -4.92
N ALA A 646 26.04 -17.00 -5.51
CA ALA A 646 25.79 -17.86 -6.66
C ALA A 646 24.83 -19.00 -6.30
N LYS A 647 25.01 -19.63 -5.13
CA LYS A 647 24.09 -20.63 -4.59
C LYS A 647 22.70 -20.04 -4.37
N LYS A 648 22.60 -18.87 -3.73
CA LYS A 648 21.32 -18.19 -3.52
C LYS A 648 20.64 -17.83 -4.83
N LEU A 649 21.37 -17.30 -5.81
CA LEU A 649 20.83 -17.02 -7.15
C LEU A 649 20.27 -18.28 -7.81
N ASN A 650 20.99 -19.41 -7.76
CA ASN A 650 20.49 -20.68 -8.28
C ASN A 650 19.25 -21.19 -7.53
N GLU A 651 19.19 -20.98 -6.20
CA GLU A 651 18.05 -21.37 -5.36
C GLU A 651 16.77 -20.61 -5.72
N ILE A 652 16.86 -19.30 -5.98
CA ILE A 652 15.70 -18.45 -6.28
C ILE A 652 15.41 -18.34 -7.78
N THR A 653 16.30 -18.81 -8.66
CA THR A 653 16.04 -18.86 -10.11
C THR A 653 15.04 -19.98 -10.41
N VAL A 654 13.99 -19.65 -11.15
CA VAL A 654 12.90 -20.57 -11.46
C VAL A 654 13.02 -21.08 -12.88
N ASP A 655 12.94 -22.40 -13.05
CA ASP A 655 12.70 -22.99 -14.37
C ASP A 655 11.28 -22.65 -14.82
N ILE A 656 11.18 -21.79 -15.83
CA ILE A 656 9.91 -21.29 -16.37
C ILE A 656 8.97 -22.40 -16.85
N ASN A 657 9.50 -23.58 -17.19
CA ASN A 657 8.69 -24.72 -17.61
C ASN A 657 7.84 -25.30 -16.47
N ASN A 658 8.24 -25.06 -15.22
CA ASN A 658 7.55 -25.54 -14.02
C ASN A 658 6.63 -24.47 -13.41
N VAL A 659 6.56 -23.27 -14.00
CA VAL A 659 5.69 -22.20 -13.52
C VAL A 659 4.26 -22.53 -13.92
N GLU A 660 3.42 -22.71 -12.91
CA GLU A 660 1.98 -22.82 -13.05
C GLU A 660 1.33 -21.71 -12.23
N LEU A 661 0.19 -21.21 -12.69
CA LEU A 661 -0.63 -20.39 -11.82
C LEU A 661 -1.11 -21.28 -10.68
N GLU A 662 -0.94 -20.80 -9.46
CA GLU A 662 -1.66 -21.37 -8.33
C GLU A 662 -3.12 -21.46 -8.74
N LYS A 663 -3.61 -22.70 -8.87
CA LYS A 663 -5.04 -22.91 -8.94
C LYS A 663 -5.54 -22.28 -7.65
N LYS A 664 -6.24 -21.15 -7.74
CA LYS A 664 -7.22 -20.82 -6.72
C LYS A 664 -7.95 -22.13 -6.47
N GLU A 665 -8.20 -22.48 -5.21
CA GLU A 665 -9.23 -23.47 -4.94
C GLU A 665 -10.49 -22.94 -5.63
N GLU A 666 -10.68 -23.30 -6.91
CA GLU A 666 -11.99 -23.58 -7.41
C GLU A 666 -12.52 -24.50 -6.32
N ILE A 667 -13.56 -24.03 -5.65
CA ILE A 667 -14.40 -24.89 -4.82
C ILE A 667 -15.02 -25.86 -5.83
N LYS A 668 -14.22 -26.86 -6.25
CA LYS A 668 -14.49 -27.79 -7.36
C LYS A 668 -15.60 -28.77 -7.00
N ASP A 669 -15.96 -28.80 -5.72
CA ASP A 669 -16.79 -29.84 -5.15
C ASP A 669 -18.20 -29.36 -4.78
N ALA A 670 -18.57 -28.12 -5.15
CA ALA A 670 -19.92 -27.61 -4.90
C ALA A 670 -20.78 -27.67 -6.17
N GLU A 671 -21.66 -28.68 -6.26
CA GLU A 671 -22.66 -28.72 -7.31
C GLU A 671 -23.64 -27.54 -7.18
N TYR A 672 -24.03 -26.97 -8.32
CA TYR A 672 -25.07 -25.93 -8.35
C TYR A 672 -26.41 -26.55 -8.01
N ILE A 673 -27.08 -26.05 -6.98
CA ILE A 673 -28.38 -26.60 -6.61
C ILE A 673 -29.43 -26.30 -7.69
N THR A 674 -30.05 -27.35 -8.21
CA THR A 674 -31.08 -27.23 -9.25
C THR A 674 -32.48 -27.07 -8.69
N SER A 675 -32.69 -27.36 -7.40
CA SER A 675 -33.98 -27.21 -6.71
C SER A 675 -33.84 -27.19 -5.19
N PHE A 676 -34.59 -26.31 -4.50
CA PHE A 676 -34.76 -26.36 -3.05
C PHE A 676 -35.94 -27.24 -2.66
N ASN A 677 -36.07 -27.59 -1.37
CA ASN A 677 -37.12 -28.50 -0.88
C ASN A 677 -38.13 -27.77 0.02
N GLY A 678 -39.23 -27.31 -0.58
CA GLY A 678 -40.31 -26.64 0.15
C GLY A 678 -41.07 -27.53 1.14
N GLY A 679 -40.97 -28.86 1.01
CA GLY A 679 -41.53 -29.82 1.96
C GLY A 679 -40.93 -29.73 3.37
N LYS A 680 -39.80 -29.02 3.54
CA LYS A 680 -39.16 -28.78 4.84
C LYS A 680 -39.56 -27.46 5.50
N ILE A 681 -40.43 -26.70 4.85
CA ILE A 681 -40.93 -25.43 5.39
C ILE A 681 -42.22 -25.69 6.14
N THR A 682 -42.26 -25.25 7.39
CA THR A 682 -43.46 -25.31 8.22
C THR A 682 -44.09 -23.92 8.28
N PRO A 683 -45.31 -23.73 7.76
CA PRO A 683 -46.05 -22.49 7.91
C PRO A 683 -46.24 -22.12 9.38
N GLY A 684 -46.20 -20.84 9.68
CA GLY A 684 -46.34 -20.37 11.05
C GLY A 684 -45.86 -18.95 11.25
N LYS A 685 -46.12 -18.46 12.46
CA LYS A 685 -45.74 -17.12 12.90
C LYS A 685 -44.52 -17.19 13.79
N LYS A 686 -43.55 -16.31 13.53
CA LYS A 686 -42.32 -16.19 14.31
C LYS A 686 -42.03 -14.72 14.56
N SER A 687 -41.39 -14.42 15.67
CA SER A 687 -40.96 -13.07 16.01
C SER A 687 -39.46 -13.07 16.21
N TYR A 688 -38.80 -12.01 15.74
CA TYR A 688 -37.36 -11.87 15.78
C TYR A 688 -36.97 -10.50 16.32
N LEU A 689 -35.85 -10.45 17.03
CA LEU A 689 -35.15 -9.23 17.39
C LEU A 689 -34.00 -9.03 16.39
N PHE A 690 -34.05 -7.91 15.68
CA PHE A 690 -32.93 -7.43 14.87
C PHE A 690 -32.10 -6.47 15.69
N LYS A 691 -30.79 -6.66 15.67
CA LYS A 691 -29.78 -5.75 16.19
C LYS A 691 -28.89 -5.35 15.03
N ILE A 692 -28.89 -4.08 14.68
CA ILE A 692 -28.04 -3.52 13.64
C ILE A 692 -26.99 -2.65 14.34
N SER A 693 -25.73 -3.01 14.17
CA SER A 693 -24.58 -2.26 14.69
C SER A 693 -23.82 -1.68 13.50
N THR A 694 -23.98 -0.37 13.26
CA THR A 694 -23.35 0.36 12.13
C THR A 694 -22.94 1.75 12.61
N GLY A 695 -21.74 2.22 12.28
CA GLY A 695 -21.32 3.59 12.59
C GLY A 695 -21.44 4.00 14.06
N GLY A 696 -21.18 3.09 15.00
CA GLY A 696 -21.30 3.32 16.44
C GLY A 696 -22.74 3.38 16.99
N ALA A 697 -23.76 3.25 16.14
CA ALA A 697 -25.16 3.18 16.56
C ALA A 697 -25.63 1.72 16.63
N ASN A 698 -26.33 1.38 17.73
CA ASN A 698 -27.03 0.11 17.88
C ASN A 698 -28.54 0.36 17.75
N ILE A 699 -29.13 -0.20 16.71
CA ILE A 699 -30.56 -0.11 16.45
C ILE A 699 -31.16 -1.48 16.73
N GLU A 700 -32.10 -1.52 17.68
CA GLU A 700 -32.92 -2.70 17.91
C GLU A 700 -34.30 -2.52 17.30
N MET A 701 -34.79 -3.54 16.62
CA MET A 701 -36.16 -3.57 16.09
C MET A 701 -36.74 -4.97 16.16
N LYS A 702 -38.06 -5.06 16.32
CA LYS A 702 -38.77 -6.34 16.24
C LYS A 702 -39.30 -6.55 14.84
N MET A 703 -39.20 -7.77 14.36
CA MET A 703 -39.78 -8.23 13.11
C MET A 703 -40.73 -9.39 13.42
N HIS A 704 -41.94 -9.31 12.87
CA HIS A 704 -42.92 -10.38 12.93
C HIS A 704 -43.05 -11.00 11.55
N ARG A 705 -42.74 -12.30 11.46
CA ARG A 705 -42.86 -13.09 10.23
C ARG A 705 -44.10 -13.96 10.28
N ASP A 706 -44.85 -13.94 9.19
CA ASP A 706 -45.94 -14.88 8.92
C ASP A 706 -45.64 -15.64 7.63
N ILE A 707 -45.51 -16.95 7.71
CA ILE A 707 -45.37 -17.84 6.56
C ILE A 707 -46.71 -18.57 6.39
N THR A 708 -47.42 -18.25 5.32
CA THR A 708 -48.72 -18.86 5.00
C THR A 708 -48.61 -19.74 3.76
N ALA A 709 -49.05 -20.98 3.85
CA ALA A 709 -49.26 -21.84 2.68
C ALA A 709 -50.61 -21.53 2.05
N THR A 710 -50.64 -21.23 0.75
CA THR A 710 -51.88 -20.92 0.01
C THR A 710 -51.74 -21.31 -1.46
N GLU A 711 -52.75 -21.00 -2.28
CA GLU A 711 -52.74 -21.23 -3.71
C GLU A 711 -53.03 -19.90 -4.45
N ILE A 712 -52.18 -19.55 -5.41
CA ILE A 712 -52.32 -18.36 -6.26
C ILE A 712 -52.26 -18.82 -7.72
N ASN A 713 -53.29 -18.48 -8.50
CA ASN A 713 -53.41 -18.84 -9.93
C ASN A 713 -53.16 -20.34 -10.21
N GLY A 714 -53.67 -21.23 -9.35
CA GLY A 714 -53.50 -22.68 -9.50
C GLY A 714 -52.15 -23.24 -9.04
N LYS A 715 -51.25 -22.41 -8.51
CA LYS A 715 -49.94 -22.83 -7.98
C LYS A 715 -49.95 -22.75 -6.46
N LYS A 716 -49.51 -23.84 -5.80
CA LYS A 716 -49.25 -23.83 -4.35
C LYS A 716 -48.03 -22.97 -4.06
N VAL A 717 -48.19 -22.01 -3.16
CA VAL A 717 -47.14 -21.03 -2.82
C VAL A 717 -47.01 -20.88 -1.32
N PHE A 718 -45.82 -20.46 -0.88
CA PHE A 718 -45.66 -19.83 0.42
C PHE A 718 -45.65 -18.32 0.25
N VAL A 719 -46.46 -17.64 1.05
CA VAL A 719 -46.43 -16.19 1.20
C VAL A 719 -45.69 -15.89 2.51
N ILE A 720 -44.51 -15.29 2.39
CA ILE A 720 -43.71 -14.81 3.51
C ILE A 720 -44.00 -13.33 3.67
N LEU A 721 -44.51 -12.94 4.84
CA LEU A 721 -44.76 -11.55 5.19
C LEU A 721 -43.92 -11.18 6.41
N ASP A 722 -43.00 -10.23 6.25
CA ASP A 722 -42.20 -9.65 7.32
C ASP A 722 -42.71 -8.25 7.65
N GLU A 723 -43.19 -8.07 8.88
CA GLU A 723 -43.62 -6.77 9.41
C GLU A 723 -42.59 -6.25 10.42
N TYR A 724 -41.99 -5.10 10.12
CA TYR A 724 -40.98 -4.47 10.96
C TYR A 724 -41.60 -3.37 11.84
N THR A 725 -41.03 -3.17 13.02
CA THR A 725 -41.40 -2.11 13.96
C THR A 725 -40.28 -1.06 14.09
N GLY A 726 -40.59 0.10 14.69
CA GLY A 726 -39.60 1.14 14.97
C GLY A 726 -39.32 2.07 13.78
N MET A 727 -38.10 2.63 13.71
CA MET A 727 -37.71 3.60 12.66
C MET A 727 -37.70 3.02 11.24
N MET A 728 -37.71 1.69 11.10
CA MET A 728 -37.80 0.96 9.84
C MET A 728 -39.16 0.30 9.63
N ALA A 729 -40.22 0.82 10.27
CA ALA A 729 -41.57 0.28 10.15
C ALA A 729 -41.99 0.14 8.69
N GLY A 730 -42.35 -1.08 8.29
CA GLY A 730 -42.59 -1.43 6.90
C GLY A 730 -43.04 -2.87 6.77
N LYS A 731 -43.45 -3.24 5.56
CA LYS A 731 -43.87 -4.60 5.23
C LYS A 731 -43.13 -5.09 3.99
N ASP A 732 -42.45 -6.19 4.14
CA ASP A 732 -41.81 -6.90 3.03
C ASP A 732 -42.56 -8.20 2.79
N SER A 733 -42.83 -8.52 1.53
CA SER A 733 -43.48 -9.76 1.14
C SER A 733 -42.70 -10.47 0.05
N LEU A 734 -42.48 -11.76 0.25
CA LEU A 734 -41.94 -12.66 -0.77
C LEU A 734 -42.95 -13.78 -1.01
N ILE A 735 -43.29 -14.01 -2.27
CA ILE A 735 -44.05 -15.17 -2.72
C ILE A 735 -43.09 -16.13 -3.39
N VAL A 736 -43.06 -17.37 -2.91
CA VAL A 736 -42.24 -18.43 -3.50
C VAL A 736 -43.10 -19.64 -3.86
N ASP A 737 -42.64 -20.41 -4.84
CA ASP A 737 -43.26 -21.71 -5.15
C ASP A 737 -43.13 -22.66 -3.94
N ALA A 738 -44.23 -23.29 -3.52
CA ALA A 738 -44.24 -24.09 -2.29
C ALA A 738 -43.45 -25.40 -2.39
N SER A 739 -43.08 -25.83 -3.60
CA SER A 739 -42.29 -27.05 -3.80
C SER A 739 -40.81 -26.75 -3.96
N THR A 740 -40.46 -25.72 -4.71
CA THR A 740 -39.08 -25.40 -5.10
C THR A 740 -38.48 -24.19 -4.38
N LEU A 741 -39.27 -23.44 -3.61
CA LEU A 741 -38.90 -22.20 -2.93
C LEU A 741 -38.33 -21.10 -3.84
N LEU A 742 -38.47 -21.23 -5.15
CA LEU A 742 -38.04 -20.22 -6.10
C LEU A 742 -38.95 -18.99 -6.02
N PRO A 743 -38.38 -17.78 -6.10
CA PRO A 743 -39.15 -16.55 -6.00
C PRO A 743 -40.10 -16.40 -7.20
N ILE A 744 -41.32 -15.94 -6.92
CA ILE A 744 -42.37 -15.63 -7.90
C ILE A 744 -42.61 -14.12 -7.91
N GLU A 745 -42.73 -13.51 -6.74
CA GLU A 745 -42.92 -12.07 -6.60
C GLU A 745 -42.29 -11.56 -5.30
N MET A 746 -41.57 -10.45 -5.39
CA MET A 746 -41.02 -9.73 -4.25
C MET A 746 -41.61 -8.32 -4.21
N LYS A 747 -42.05 -7.91 -3.03
CA LYS A 747 -42.43 -6.52 -2.75
C LYS A 747 -41.79 -6.07 -1.44
N LEU A 748 -40.98 -5.02 -1.49
CA LEU A 748 -40.43 -4.39 -0.29
C LEU A 748 -41.08 -3.03 -0.12
N ARG A 749 -41.64 -2.74 1.05
CA ARG A 749 -42.30 -1.46 1.35
C ARG A 749 -41.78 -0.89 2.66
N LYS A 750 -40.71 -0.09 2.54
CA LYS A 750 -40.08 0.62 3.65
C LYS A 750 -40.06 2.12 3.35
N PRO A 751 -39.98 3.00 4.36
CA PRO A 751 -39.99 4.46 4.16
C PRO A 751 -38.93 4.97 3.18
N MET A 752 -37.78 4.28 3.10
CA MET A 752 -36.63 4.67 2.27
C MET A 752 -36.54 3.91 0.94
N ALA A 753 -37.32 2.83 0.76
CA ALA A 753 -37.23 1.99 -0.42
C ALA A 753 -38.54 1.27 -0.72
N VAL A 754 -38.98 1.34 -1.97
CA VAL A 754 -40.11 0.56 -2.50
C VAL A 754 -39.60 -0.28 -3.67
N VAL A 755 -39.73 -1.59 -3.56
CA VAL A 755 -39.32 -2.54 -4.59
C VAL A 755 -40.52 -3.38 -5.00
N ASN A 756 -40.71 -3.59 -6.30
CA ASN A 756 -41.65 -4.56 -6.82
C ASN A 756 -40.99 -5.31 -7.98
N VAL A 757 -40.76 -6.61 -7.81
CA VAL A 757 -40.13 -7.48 -8.82
C VAL A 757 -40.96 -8.74 -9.00
N LYS A 758 -41.21 -9.11 -10.25
CA LYS A 758 -41.81 -10.39 -10.63
C LYS A 758 -40.77 -11.27 -11.29
N PHE A 759 -40.86 -12.56 -11.00
CA PHE A 759 -39.93 -13.58 -11.49
C PHE A 759 -40.72 -14.58 -12.33
N GLU A 760 -40.71 -14.39 -13.64
CA GLU A 760 -41.48 -15.21 -14.58
C GLU A 760 -40.67 -15.42 -15.86
N ASN A 761 -40.81 -16.60 -16.50
CA ASN A 761 -40.19 -16.90 -17.79
C ASN A 761 -38.68 -16.61 -17.87
N ASN A 762 -37.93 -16.99 -16.83
CA ASN A 762 -36.48 -16.77 -16.74
C ASN A 762 -36.06 -15.30 -16.72
N LYS A 763 -36.97 -14.41 -16.28
CA LYS A 763 -36.73 -12.98 -16.15
C LYS A 763 -37.22 -12.44 -14.81
N ALA A 764 -36.41 -11.56 -14.22
CA ALA A 764 -36.78 -10.71 -13.11
C ALA A 764 -37.08 -9.31 -13.66
N GLU A 765 -38.35 -8.90 -13.61
CA GLU A 765 -38.82 -7.62 -14.15
C GLU A 765 -39.52 -6.81 -13.07
N GLY A 766 -39.20 -5.52 -12.97
CA GLY A 766 -39.74 -4.70 -11.89
C GLY A 766 -39.19 -3.27 -11.85
N ASN A 767 -39.46 -2.61 -10.73
CA ASN A 767 -38.79 -1.36 -10.39
C ASN A 767 -38.37 -1.35 -8.92
N MET A 768 -37.32 -0.57 -8.65
CA MET A 768 -36.90 -0.18 -7.32
C MET A 768 -36.85 1.34 -7.25
N SER A 769 -37.55 1.90 -6.28
CA SER A 769 -37.49 3.32 -5.93
C SER A 769 -36.76 3.48 -4.60
N MET A 770 -35.69 4.28 -4.56
CA MET A 770 -34.93 4.64 -3.37
C MET A 770 -34.89 6.17 -3.23
N GLY A 771 -35.70 6.72 -2.33
CA GLY A 771 -35.91 8.17 -2.27
C GLY A 771 -36.45 8.72 -3.62
N PRO A 772 -35.83 9.75 -4.21
CA PRO A 772 -36.25 10.30 -5.51
C PRO A 772 -35.79 9.47 -6.72
N GLN A 773 -34.90 8.50 -6.54
CA GLN A 773 -34.34 7.70 -7.63
C GLN A 773 -35.24 6.51 -7.94
N ASN A 774 -35.51 6.28 -9.22
CA ASN A 774 -36.26 5.11 -9.70
C ASN A 774 -35.40 4.32 -10.69
N MET A 775 -35.23 3.03 -10.43
CA MET A 775 -34.35 2.12 -11.17
C MET A 775 -35.18 0.96 -11.72
N PRO A 776 -35.24 0.78 -13.06
CA PRO A 776 -35.87 -0.41 -13.63
C PRO A 776 -35.04 -1.66 -13.35
N ILE A 777 -35.70 -2.77 -13.08
CA ILE A 777 -35.10 -4.09 -12.91
C ILE A 777 -35.48 -4.93 -14.12
N ASN A 778 -34.48 -5.45 -14.82
CA ASN A 778 -34.65 -6.36 -15.96
C ASN A 778 -33.43 -7.29 -16.04
N VAL A 779 -33.55 -8.49 -15.50
CA VAL A 779 -32.46 -9.48 -15.42
C VAL A 779 -32.92 -10.80 -15.97
N THR A 780 -32.18 -11.36 -16.92
CA THR A 780 -32.36 -12.73 -17.41
C THR A 780 -31.52 -13.70 -16.58
N TYR A 781 -32.07 -14.87 -16.25
CA TYR A 781 -31.37 -15.90 -15.49
C TYR A 781 -31.64 -17.30 -16.06
N GLU A 782 -30.62 -18.16 -16.04
CA GLU A 782 -30.71 -19.53 -16.58
C GLU A 782 -30.81 -20.59 -15.48
N LYS A 783 -30.41 -20.24 -14.25
CA LYS A 783 -30.33 -21.15 -13.12
C LYS A 783 -31.24 -20.71 -11.98
N ALA A 784 -31.68 -21.68 -11.18
CA ALA A 784 -32.47 -21.46 -9.96
C ALA A 784 -31.73 -20.55 -8.98
N PHE A 785 -32.40 -19.55 -8.39
CA PHE A 785 -31.79 -18.65 -7.41
C PHE A 785 -32.78 -18.32 -6.29
N VAL A 786 -32.26 -17.72 -5.24
CA VAL A 786 -33.02 -17.18 -4.10
C VAL A 786 -32.98 -15.66 -4.13
N SER A 787 -34.01 -15.03 -3.60
CA SER A 787 -34.07 -13.57 -3.56
C SER A 787 -33.22 -12.98 -2.42
N GLU A 788 -32.66 -11.80 -2.61
CA GLU A 788 -32.01 -11.03 -1.52
C GLU A 788 -33.03 -10.55 -0.48
N GLY A 789 -32.66 -10.56 0.81
CA GLY A 789 -33.51 -10.05 1.89
C GLY A 789 -34.46 -11.11 2.47
N THR A 790 -35.75 -10.78 2.56
CA THR A 790 -36.79 -11.63 3.17
C THR A 790 -36.80 -13.03 2.54
N GLY A 791 -36.78 -14.08 3.38
CA GLY A 791 -37.08 -15.45 2.96
C GLY A 791 -35.90 -16.28 2.44
N ILE A 792 -34.70 -15.70 2.27
CA ILE A 792 -33.53 -16.43 1.76
C ILE A 792 -33.16 -17.63 2.64
N GLU A 793 -33.29 -17.47 3.95
CA GLU A 793 -33.01 -18.52 4.94
C GLU A 793 -33.91 -19.74 4.78
N LEU A 794 -35.09 -19.64 4.17
CA LEU A 794 -35.98 -20.78 3.94
C LEU A 794 -35.36 -21.74 2.91
N ALA A 795 -34.79 -21.18 1.85
CA ALA A 795 -34.08 -21.94 0.85
C ALA A 795 -32.81 -22.58 1.44
N VAL A 796 -32.01 -21.80 2.19
CA VAL A 796 -30.81 -22.30 2.88
C VAL A 796 -31.15 -23.41 3.89
N ARG A 797 -32.24 -23.24 4.67
CA ARG A 797 -32.77 -24.26 5.59
C ARG A 797 -33.10 -25.56 4.86
N SER A 798 -33.63 -25.47 3.65
CA SER A 798 -34.09 -26.66 2.93
C SER A 798 -32.96 -27.56 2.42
N LEU A 799 -31.71 -27.08 2.44
CA LEU A 799 -30.53 -27.82 1.99
C LEU A 799 -30.28 -29.03 2.90
N ASP A 800 -30.15 -30.21 2.29
CA ASP A 800 -29.64 -31.43 2.94
C ASP A 800 -28.12 -31.43 2.79
N LEU A 801 -27.42 -30.84 3.75
CA LEU A 801 -25.95 -30.83 3.77
C LEU A 801 -25.46 -31.74 4.87
N SER A 802 -24.45 -32.54 4.56
CA SER A 802 -23.58 -33.21 5.52
C SER A 802 -22.55 -32.23 6.07
N GLN A 803 -21.97 -32.50 7.24
CA GLN A 803 -20.96 -31.60 7.81
C GLN A 803 -19.75 -31.47 6.88
N GLY A 804 -19.37 -30.24 6.55
CA GLY A 804 -18.30 -29.92 5.59
C GLY A 804 -18.76 -29.96 4.12
N GLU A 805 -19.98 -30.39 3.82
CA GLU A 805 -20.52 -30.39 2.46
C GLU A 805 -20.80 -28.96 1.99
N ARG A 806 -20.46 -28.69 0.72
CA ARG A 806 -20.57 -27.38 0.07
C ARG A 806 -21.49 -27.49 -1.14
N VAL A 807 -22.40 -26.53 -1.31
CA VAL A 807 -23.25 -26.41 -2.50
C VAL A 807 -23.26 -24.99 -3.03
N GLU A 808 -23.36 -24.85 -4.34
CA GLU A 808 -23.46 -23.54 -4.98
C GLU A 808 -24.93 -23.13 -5.12
N ILE A 809 -25.22 -21.90 -4.72
CA ILE A 809 -26.55 -21.29 -4.81
C ILE A 809 -26.45 -19.95 -5.54
N GLY A 810 -27.40 -19.65 -6.42
CA GLY A 810 -27.56 -18.31 -6.99
C GLY A 810 -28.37 -17.42 -6.05
N GLN A 811 -27.97 -16.16 -5.88
CA GLN A 811 -28.72 -15.13 -5.17
C GLN A 811 -28.98 -13.95 -6.11
N PHE A 812 -30.22 -13.47 -6.17
CA PHE A 812 -30.57 -12.25 -6.92
C PHE A 812 -30.22 -10.99 -6.14
N GLU A 813 -29.39 -10.13 -6.70
CA GLU A 813 -28.93 -8.88 -6.09
C GLU A 813 -29.79 -7.70 -6.58
N LEU A 814 -30.40 -6.94 -5.66
CA LEU A 814 -31.32 -5.85 -5.98
C LEU A 814 -30.61 -4.58 -6.44
N ARG A 815 -29.49 -4.22 -5.81
CA ARG A 815 -28.80 -2.93 -6.04
C ARG A 815 -27.93 -2.92 -7.29
N ALA A 816 -27.46 -4.09 -7.71
CA ALA A 816 -26.80 -4.31 -8.98
C ALA A 816 -27.48 -5.52 -9.64
N PRO A 817 -28.63 -5.33 -10.32
CA PRO A 817 -29.48 -6.42 -10.80
C PRO A 817 -28.73 -7.51 -11.58
N LYS A 818 -28.35 -8.58 -10.88
CA LYS A 818 -27.66 -9.76 -11.42
C LYS A 818 -27.89 -10.98 -10.52
N ILE A 819 -27.56 -12.17 -11.02
CA ILE A 819 -27.45 -13.37 -10.19
C ILE A 819 -26.00 -13.51 -9.73
N LYS A 820 -25.81 -13.47 -8.42
CA LYS A 820 -24.53 -13.63 -7.74
C LYS A 820 -24.39 -15.07 -7.25
N LEU A 821 -23.22 -15.69 -7.45
CA LEU A 821 -22.97 -17.05 -7.02
C LEU A 821 -22.42 -17.10 -5.59
N GLN A 822 -22.98 -17.98 -4.77
CA GLN A 822 -22.60 -18.18 -3.38
C GLN A 822 -22.41 -19.66 -3.07
N ILE A 823 -21.64 -19.93 -2.02
CA ILE A 823 -21.40 -21.27 -1.50
C ILE A 823 -22.03 -21.37 -0.12
N ALA A 824 -22.95 -22.33 0.05
CA ALA A 824 -23.47 -22.72 1.34
C ALA A 824 -22.68 -23.91 1.89
N GLU A 825 -22.24 -23.84 3.14
CA GLU A 825 -21.49 -24.91 3.81
C GLU A 825 -22.07 -25.17 5.21
N LEU A 826 -22.34 -26.44 5.54
CA LEU A 826 -22.68 -26.83 6.92
C LEU A 826 -21.39 -26.99 7.75
N LYS A 827 -21.17 -26.11 8.71
CA LYS A 827 -19.98 -26.15 9.59
C LYS A 827 -20.06 -27.20 10.68
N GLY A 828 -21.27 -27.53 11.14
CA GLY A 828 -21.52 -28.51 12.18
C GLY A 828 -22.73 -28.16 13.04
N ILE A 829 -22.87 -28.86 14.17
CA ILE A 829 -23.89 -28.62 15.20
C ILE A 829 -23.22 -27.98 16.41
N GLU A 830 -23.83 -26.93 16.95
CA GLU A 830 -23.39 -26.25 18.17
C GLU A 830 -24.58 -25.90 19.08
N LYS A 831 -24.29 -25.57 20.35
CA LYS A 831 -25.30 -25.10 21.30
C LYS A 831 -25.27 -23.59 21.38
N ILE A 832 -26.42 -22.94 21.24
CA ILE A 832 -26.55 -21.49 21.43
C ILE A 832 -27.71 -21.17 22.38
N SER A 833 -27.56 -20.07 23.11
CA SER A 833 -28.58 -19.56 24.02
C SER A 833 -29.08 -18.21 23.51
N THR A 834 -30.38 -18.10 23.24
CA THR A 834 -31.01 -16.82 22.86
C THR A 834 -32.46 -16.76 23.34
N GLY A 835 -32.97 -15.55 23.61
CA GLY A 835 -34.31 -15.38 24.17
C GLY A 835 -34.54 -16.11 25.51
N GLY A 836 -33.48 -16.45 26.25
CA GLY A 836 -33.58 -17.21 27.51
C GLY A 836 -33.87 -18.71 27.34
N LYS A 837 -33.68 -19.27 26.14
CA LYS A 837 -33.76 -20.71 25.86
C LYS A 837 -32.46 -21.20 25.22
N ASP A 838 -32.12 -22.46 25.46
CA ASP A 838 -30.99 -23.14 24.82
C ASP A 838 -31.48 -23.95 23.62
N PHE A 839 -30.71 -23.91 22.53
CA PHE A 839 -31.00 -24.59 21.28
C PHE A 839 -29.79 -25.40 20.82
N ASP A 840 -30.03 -26.64 20.38
CA ASP A 840 -29.09 -27.38 19.55
C ASP A 840 -29.29 -26.95 18.10
N VAL A 841 -28.30 -26.29 17.50
CA VAL A 841 -28.43 -25.65 16.18
C VAL A 841 -27.42 -26.18 15.19
N ARG A 842 -27.84 -26.33 13.93
CA ARG A 842 -26.95 -26.52 12.78
C ARG A 842 -26.51 -25.16 12.23
N LYS A 843 -25.20 -24.98 12.06
CA LYS A 843 -24.58 -23.73 11.60
C LYS A 843 -24.22 -23.82 10.11
N ILE A 844 -24.86 -23.00 9.29
CA ILE A 844 -24.59 -22.91 7.84
C ILE A 844 -24.01 -21.53 7.53
N THR A 845 -22.86 -21.51 6.84
CA THR A 845 -22.21 -20.27 6.37
C THR A 845 -22.43 -20.09 4.88
N ILE A 846 -22.64 -18.85 4.44
CA ILE A 846 -22.73 -18.45 3.05
C ILE A 846 -21.52 -17.60 2.69
N THR A 847 -20.77 -18.05 1.69
CA THR A 847 -19.56 -17.39 1.18
C THR A 847 -19.79 -16.93 -0.25
N GLU A 848 -19.33 -15.74 -0.61
CA GLU A 848 -19.34 -15.30 -2.00
C GLU A 848 -18.30 -16.09 -2.82
N LYS A 849 -18.73 -16.69 -3.93
CA LYS A 849 -17.86 -17.59 -4.73
C LYS A 849 -16.66 -16.87 -5.34
N GLU A 850 -16.84 -15.62 -5.79
CA GLU A 850 -15.77 -14.87 -6.47
C GLU A 850 -14.72 -14.31 -5.49
N SER A 851 -15.17 -13.81 -4.34
CA SER A 851 -14.30 -13.15 -3.35
C SER A 851 -13.80 -14.07 -2.24
N GLY A 852 -14.50 -15.17 -1.95
CA GLY A 852 -14.21 -16.07 -0.82
C GLY A 852 -14.64 -15.51 0.54
N ASN A 853 -15.33 -14.37 0.58
CA ASN A 853 -15.75 -13.73 1.82
C ASN A 853 -17.02 -14.38 2.39
N GLU A 854 -17.00 -14.72 3.68
CA GLU A 854 -18.21 -15.14 4.41
C GLU A 854 -19.13 -13.92 4.61
N VAL A 855 -20.34 -13.99 4.03
CA VAL A 855 -21.30 -12.88 3.98
C VAL A 855 -22.42 -13.07 5.01
N ASN A 856 -22.93 -14.30 5.15
CA ASN A 856 -23.99 -14.63 6.09
C ASN A 856 -23.69 -15.92 6.85
N THR A 857 -24.15 -15.98 8.10
CA THR A 857 -24.13 -17.20 8.90
C THR A 857 -25.51 -17.41 9.53
N TYR A 858 -26.02 -18.63 9.41
CA TYR A 858 -27.35 -19.04 9.86
C TYR A 858 -27.24 -20.16 10.88
N TRP A 859 -28.06 -20.08 11.93
CA TRP A 859 -28.20 -21.10 12.95
C TRP A 859 -29.64 -21.57 12.96
N PHE A 860 -29.87 -22.79 12.47
CA PHE A 860 -31.19 -23.41 12.45
C PHE A 860 -31.31 -24.42 13.57
N ASP A 861 -32.44 -24.43 14.29
CA ASP A 861 -32.74 -25.46 15.27
C ASP A 861 -32.69 -26.84 14.64
N ASN A 862 -31.97 -27.77 15.27
CA ASN A 862 -31.71 -29.08 14.71
C ASN A 862 -32.96 -29.96 14.67
N SER A 863 -33.97 -29.67 15.51
CA SER A 863 -35.19 -30.48 15.62
C SER A 863 -36.33 -29.97 14.72
N THR A 864 -36.54 -28.65 14.69
CA THR A 864 -37.63 -27.99 13.98
C THR A 864 -37.21 -27.39 12.65
N GLY A 865 -35.90 -27.16 12.45
CA GLY A 865 -35.35 -26.44 11.31
C GLY A 865 -35.54 -24.92 11.38
N ASP A 866 -36.17 -24.40 12.43
CA ASP A 866 -36.46 -22.97 12.55
C ASP A 866 -35.19 -22.14 12.66
N LEU A 867 -35.19 -20.95 12.04
CA LEU A 867 -34.06 -20.03 12.20
C LEU A 867 -34.07 -19.50 13.64
N ILE A 868 -32.97 -19.74 14.36
CA ILE A 868 -32.77 -19.29 15.74
C ILE A 868 -31.93 -18.01 15.76
N LYS A 869 -30.88 -17.96 14.95
CA LYS A 869 -30.00 -16.81 14.83
C LYS A 869 -29.51 -16.66 13.39
N MET A 870 -29.30 -15.42 12.95
CA MET A 870 -28.60 -15.08 11.72
C MET A 870 -27.64 -13.92 11.99
N GLU A 871 -26.48 -13.96 11.37
CA GLU A 871 -25.50 -12.88 11.34
C GLU A 871 -25.17 -12.53 9.90
N THR A 872 -25.21 -11.25 9.57
CA THR A 872 -24.88 -10.71 8.25
C THR A 872 -23.84 -9.61 8.40
N LYS A 873 -22.71 -9.74 7.71
CA LYS A 873 -21.71 -8.67 7.61
C LYS A 873 -22.22 -7.63 6.62
N LEU A 874 -22.35 -6.38 7.08
CA LEU A 874 -22.82 -5.29 6.23
C LEU A 874 -21.66 -4.74 5.40
N PRO A 875 -21.85 -4.48 4.09
CA PRO A 875 -20.81 -3.96 3.23
C PRO A 875 -20.38 -2.55 3.65
N ALA A 876 -19.12 -2.19 3.36
CA ALA A 876 -18.51 -0.92 3.78
C ALA A 876 -19.30 0.32 3.30
N ASN A 877 -19.95 0.26 2.14
CA ASN A 877 -20.80 1.34 1.62
C ASN A 877 -22.09 1.57 2.43
N MET A 878 -22.46 0.65 3.32
CA MET A 878 -23.55 0.83 4.30
C MET A 878 -23.03 1.25 5.69
N GLY A 879 -21.78 1.75 5.76
CA GLY A 879 -21.10 2.12 7.00
C GLY A 879 -20.33 0.96 7.65
N GLY A 880 -20.33 -0.22 7.03
CA GLY A 880 -19.79 -1.43 7.65
C GLY A 880 -20.56 -1.83 8.92
N GLY A 881 -20.28 -3.03 9.44
CA GLY A 881 -20.83 -3.49 10.72
C GLY A 881 -21.52 -4.84 10.64
N LEU A 882 -22.38 -5.12 11.64
CA LEU A 882 -22.99 -6.42 11.84
C LEU A 882 -24.50 -6.27 12.03
N LEU A 883 -25.26 -7.06 11.27
CA LEU A 883 -26.68 -7.27 11.51
C LEU A 883 -26.86 -8.65 12.15
N ILE A 884 -27.49 -8.68 13.31
CA ILE A 884 -27.86 -9.91 14.01
C ILE A 884 -29.39 -10.00 14.04
N MET A 885 -29.94 -11.16 13.72
CA MET A 885 -31.35 -11.49 13.92
C MET A 885 -31.46 -12.68 14.85
N GLU A 886 -32.22 -12.57 15.93
CA GLU A 886 -32.41 -13.61 16.96
C GLU A 886 -33.90 -13.90 17.16
N ILE A 887 -34.25 -15.18 17.32
CA ILE A 887 -35.63 -15.58 17.60
C ILE A 887 -36.10 -15.07 18.97
N LEU A 888 -37.34 -14.60 19.04
CA LEU A 888 -38.00 -14.22 20.29
C LEU A 888 -38.87 -15.38 20.84
N PRO A 889 -39.05 -15.47 22.18
CA PRO A 889 -39.68 -16.61 22.86
C PRO A 889 -41.07 -17.02 22.44
#